data_AF-A0A661FWF3-F1
#
_entry.id   AF-A0A661FWF3-F1
#
_cell.length_a   1.000
_cell.length_b   1.000
_cell.length_c   1.000
_cell.angle_alpha   90.00
_cell.angle_beta   90.00
_cell.angle_gamma   90.00
#
_symmetry.space_group_name_H-M   'P 1'
#
loop_
_entity.id
_entity.type
_entity.pdbx_description
1 polymer ?
#
loop_
_entity_poly.entity_id
_entity_poly.type
_entity_poly.pdbx_seq_one_letter_code
_entity_poly.pdbx_strand_id
1 'polypeptide(L)'
;MFEFFFKYPREDYARSELIFVGHWPAWVLAVIAIIAVIGISVFLYRRHGFVRGYQLAAIWMLQIAMLALVVWVLAQPTLSTERLRAGENTVALVLDVSESMAFGDAESRFQQALRSLSDAVQADAALNLSVRHYELGETATAVTSFLESQPTDTSTSIADSLGIVLREARFSPLAAVVLSSDGADTSGGLSVDELAGIAAFGVPVHTVAVGRTAIPEDIEITDITLPDKVLPGSTLSARVSIRHDAPASTQVKVYAGDDLLALVPVELRADAGTTTARVEFEIAEAGHHRLHFSVDGVPGETELRNNSRSTLVEVANQKYRILYFEGEPRWEYKFLRRAIGNDEDLQVVSLLRVSPNKFYRQGIDTPEQLESGFPTTREELFAYDALIIGSVEAASLSAEQQVLIRDFVSERGGSLLMIAGPNGLGNGGWGQSEIADVLPLSLPPSSIPSFFRKKASVELTPQGADTQMLRFAESIDANRQSWTELPNVADYQVTGSLKPAAVTLLNVDTDIGQMPLLVTHPFGRGHAWILATGGTWRWQMSLPLEDQRHETFWRQLLRALVASSPQGVSLTASGGSGDSNIVLRAEFRDEEFRPVDDIGVTAQVSHEDGESWSVNLQASAADPGVFTAEIDPTESGTWYFEAVAHRNDEAVATARASIHYDSGQAEYFNIRRDSAQLRALSEATGGQYLEPQDLDILPDLLRYSSSGITEQEYRAIWDAPAIFILLLMLKAGEWLLRRRWSTI
;
A
#
# COMPACT_ATOMS: atom_id res chain seq x y z
N MET A 1 -38.65 -31.01 -22.53
CA MET A 1 -39.99 -30.52 -22.90
C MET A 1 -39.93 -29.20 -23.68
N PHE A 2 -39.09 -28.24 -23.26
CA PHE A 2 -38.87 -26.98 -23.98
C PHE A 2 -38.40 -27.17 -25.44
N GLU A 3 -37.34 -27.96 -25.64
CA GLU A 3 -36.78 -28.26 -26.98
C GLU A 3 -37.78 -28.91 -27.95
N PHE A 4 -38.70 -29.72 -27.45
CA PHE A 4 -39.72 -30.33 -28.30
C PHE A 4 -40.67 -29.29 -28.91
N PHE A 5 -40.99 -28.23 -28.16
CA PHE A 5 -41.89 -27.16 -28.62
C PHE A 5 -41.17 -26.06 -29.40
N PHE A 6 -39.93 -25.76 -29.01
CA PHE A 6 -39.15 -24.62 -29.49
C PHE A 6 -37.94 -25.01 -30.36
N LYS A 7 -37.77 -26.30 -30.69
CA LYS A 7 -36.72 -26.85 -31.58
C LYS A 7 -35.28 -26.75 -31.05
N TYR A 8 -34.95 -25.75 -30.23
CA TYR A 8 -33.60 -25.50 -29.71
C TYR A 8 -33.57 -25.41 -28.16
N PRO A 9 -32.40 -25.68 -27.53
CA PRO A 9 -32.18 -25.48 -26.10
C PRO A 9 -32.43 -24.04 -25.65
N ARG A 10 -32.72 -23.86 -24.37
CA ARG A 10 -33.01 -22.53 -23.78
C ARG A 10 -31.82 -21.57 -23.87
N GLU A 11 -30.59 -22.09 -23.82
CA GLU A 11 -29.36 -21.30 -23.85
C GLU A 11 -29.13 -20.60 -25.19
N ASP A 12 -29.47 -21.26 -26.30
CA ASP A 12 -29.42 -20.65 -27.63
C ASP A 12 -30.34 -19.43 -27.70
N TYR A 13 -31.54 -19.49 -27.11
CA TYR A 13 -32.44 -18.33 -27.06
C TYR A 13 -31.91 -17.19 -26.18
N ALA A 14 -31.09 -17.47 -25.17
CA ALA A 14 -30.55 -16.47 -24.26
C ALA A 14 -29.31 -15.76 -24.81
N ARG A 15 -28.52 -16.44 -25.66
CA ARG A 15 -27.26 -15.94 -26.21
C ARG A 15 -27.31 -15.57 -27.70
N SER A 16 -28.48 -15.68 -28.34
CA SER A 16 -28.65 -15.35 -29.77
C SER A 16 -29.45 -14.08 -29.98
N GLU A 17 -29.16 -13.37 -31.06
CA GLU A 17 -29.97 -12.25 -31.51
C GLU A 17 -31.12 -12.75 -32.40
N LEU A 18 -32.33 -12.25 -32.17
CA LEU A 18 -33.47 -12.53 -33.04
C LEU A 18 -33.40 -11.65 -34.29
N ILE A 19 -33.14 -12.27 -35.42
CA ILE A 19 -33.13 -11.60 -36.73
C ILE A 19 -34.25 -12.14 -37.62
N PHE A 20 -34.66 -11.34 -38.60
CA PHE A 20 -35.64 -11.74 -39.60
C PHE A 20 -34.92 -11.91 -40.94
N VAL A 21 -34.73 -13.16 -41.36
CA VAL A 21 -33.98 -13.52 -42.59
C VAL A 21 -34.92 -13.58 -43.80
N GLY A 22 -36.21 -13.29 -43.60
CA GLY A 22 -37.20 -13.29 -44.66
C GLY A 22 -36.82 -12.33 -45.80
N HIS A 23 -36.88 -12.83 -47.04
CA HIS A 23 -36.56 -12.06 -48.25
C HIS A 23 -37.61 -10.99 -48.60
N TRP A 24 -38.63 -10.82 -47.75
CA TRP A 24 -39.73 -9.87 -47.96
C TRP A 24 -39.40 -8.54 -47.29
N PRO A 25 -39.42 -7.42 -48.03
CA PRO A 25 -39.30 -6.10 -47.41
C PRO A 25 -40.41 -5.90 -46.37
N ALA A 26 -40.09 -5.33 -45.21
CA ALA A 26 -41.03 -5.14 -44.11
C ALA A 26 -42.31 -4.38 -44.54
N TRP A 27 -42.19 -3.44 -45.48
CA TRP A 27 -43.34 -2.71 -46.03
C TRP A 27 -44.29 -3.61 -46.83
N VAL A 28 -43.79 -4.65 -47.51
CA VAL A 28 -44.63 -5.61 -48.25
C VAL A 28 -45.46 -6.44 -47.27
N LEU A 29 -44.83 -6.94 -46.20
CA LEU A 29 -45.52 -7.67 -45.13
C LEU A 29 -46.58 -6.80 -44.45
N ALA A 30 -46.29 -5.52 -44.20
CA ALA A 30 -47.24 -4.57 -43.64
C ALA A 30 -48.43 -4.32 -44.59
N VAL A 31 -48.19 -4.15 -45.89
CA VAL A 31 -49.25 -3.98 -46.89
C VAL A 31 -50.13 -5.23 -46.98
N ILE A 32 -49.53 -6.43 -47.01
CA ILE A 32 -50.28 -7.71 -47.02
C ILE A 32 -51.14 -7.83 -45.76
N ALA A 33 -50.58 -7.51 -44.59
CA ALA A 33 -51.32 -7.52 -43.33
C ALA A 33 -52.50 -6.54 -43.34
N ILE A 34 -52.30 -5.29 -43.79
CA ILE A 34 -53.35 -4.27 -43.87
C ILE A 34 -54.46 -4.71 -44.83
N ILE A 35 -54.11 -5.20 -46.02
CA ILE A 35 -55.09 -5.68 -47.01
C ILE A 35 -55.89 -6.85 -46.43
N ALA A 36 -55.23 -7.80 -45.77
CA ALA A 36 -55.90 -8.95 -45.17
C ALA A 36 -56.81 -8.54 -43.99
N VAL A 37 -56.37 -7.61 -43.12
CA VAL A 37 -57.20 -7.07 -42.03
C VAL A 37 -58.42 -6.34 -42.59
N ILE A 38 -58.26 -5.49 -43.60
CA ILE A 38 -59.38 -4.80 -44.26
C ILE A 38 -60.33 -5.82 -44.89
N GLY A 39 -59.80 -6.81 -45.61
CA GLY A 39 -60.58 -7.88 -46.23
C GLY A 39 -61.40 -8.68 -45.21
N ILE A 40 -60.76 -9.09 -44.11
CA ILE A 40 -61.41 -9.78 -42.97
C ILE A 40 -62.51 -8.89 -42.37
N SER A 41 -62.21 -7.61 -42.13
CA SER A 41 -63.14 -6.66 -41.51
C SER A 41 -64.35 -6.41 -42.40
N VAL A 42 -64.16 -6.21 -43.72
CA VAL A 42 -65.24 -6.05 -44.69
C VAL A 42 -66.06 -7.32 -44.85
N PHE A 43 -65.41 -8.49 -44.88
CA PHE A 43 -66.09 -9.78 -44.97
C PHE A 43 -66.99 -10.05 -43.75
N LEU A 44 -66.50 -9.77 -42.54
CA LEU A 44 -67.28 -9.91 -41.31
C LEU A 44 -68.38 -8.84 -41.20
N TYR A 45 -68.11 -7.60 -41.62
CA TYR A 45 -69.11 -6.52 -41.65
C TYR A 45 -70.28 -6.82 -42.61
N ARG A 46 -70.02 -7.48 -43.74
CA ARG A 46 -71.10 -7.93 -44.65
C ARG A 46 -71.97 -9.05 -44.08
N ARG A 47 -71.51 -9.75 -43.03
CA ARG A 47 -72.26 -10.80 -42.32
C ARG A 47 -72.97 -10.31 -41.05
N HIS A 48 -72.95 -9.00 -40.78
CA HIS A 48 -73.44 -8.39 -39.54
C HIS A 48 -74.96 -8.53 -39.31
N GLY A 49 -75.73 -8.95 -40.32
CA GLY A 49 -77.17 -9.21 -40.23
C GLY A 49 -77.56 -10.55 -39.57
N PHE A 50 -76.62 -11.47 -39.36
CA PHE A 50 -76.90 -12.84 -38.88
C PHE A 50 -76.32 -13.17 -37.48
N VAL A 51 -75.60 -12.25 -36.82
CA VAL A 51 -74.88 -12.50 -35.56
C VAL A 51 -74.78 -11.30 -34.62
N ARG A 52 -74.61 -11.54 -33.32
CA ARG A 52 -74.44 -10.50 -32.30
C ARG A 52 -73.02 -9.91 -32.33
N GLY A 53 -72.86 -8.62 -32.01
CA GLY A 53 -71.58 -7.89 -32.14
C GLY A 53 -70.37 -8.50 -31.42
N TYR A 54 -70.57 -9.08 -30.23
CA TYR A 54 -69.48 -9.74 -29.50
C TYR A 54 -68.97 -11.03 -30.18
N GLN A 55 -69.83 -11.72 -30.95
CA GLN A 55 -69.47 -12.94 -31.67
C GLN A 55 -68.59 -12.60 -32.88
N LEU A 56 -68.92 -11.50 -33.57
CA LEU A 56 -68.12 -10.96 -34.66
C LEU A 56 -66.75 -10.46 -34.17
N ALA A 57 -66.72 -9.76 -33.04
CA ALA A 57 -65.47 -9.29 -32.44
C ALA A 57 -64.53 -10.46 -32.05
N ALA A 58 -65.08 -11.53 -31.47
CA ALA A 58 -64.28 -12.72 -31.12
C ALA A 58 -63.71 -13.44 -32.35
N ILE A 59 -64.50 -13.60 -33.42
CA ILE A 59 -64.03 -14.19 -34.68
C ILE A 59 -62.98 -13.29 -35.33
N TRP A 60 -63.22 -11.97 -35.35
CA TRP A 60 -62.28 -10.99 -35.89
C TRP A 60 -60.94 -11.02 -35.15
N MET A 61 -60.95 -11.10 -33.82
CA MET A 61 -59.75 -11.19 -32.99
C MET A 61 -58.96 -12.47 -33.27
N LEU A 62 -59.63 -13.63 -33.39
CA LEU A 62 -58.96 -14.90 -33.74
C LEU A 62 -58.37 -14.90 -35.15
N GLN A 63 -59.06 -14.29 -36.12
CA GLN A 63 -58.57 -14.18 -37.49
C GLN A 63 -57.39 -13.22 -37.61
N ILE A 64 -57.39 -12.12 -36.87
CA ILE A 64 -56.25 -11.21 -36.79
C ILE A 64 -55.08 -11.87 -36.07
N ALA A 65 -55.31 -12.59 -34.98
CA ALA A 65 -54.26 -13.34 -34.30
C ALA A 65 -53.63 -14.40 -35.21
N MET A 66 -54.45 -15.11 -36.00
CA MET A 66 -53.97 -16.06 -37.01
C MET A 66 -53.17 -15.36 -38.11
N LEU A 67 -53.66 -14.24 -38.63
CA LEU A 67 -52.96 -13.46 -39.65
C LEU A 67 -51.62 -12.93 -39.15
N ALA A 68 -51.59 -12.40 -37.92
CA ALA A 68 -50.36 -11.92 -37.29
C ALA A 68 -49.33 -13.05 -37.15
N LEU A 69 -49.77 -14.25 -36.75
CA LEU A 69 -48.91 -15.42 -36.66
C LEU A 69 -48.38 -15.88 -38.02
N VAL A 70 -49.20 -15.83 -39.08
CA VAL A 70 -48.77 -16.15 -40.46
C VAL A 70 -47.76 -15.12 -40.98
N VAL A 71 -48.00 -13.83 -40.73
CA VAL A 71 -47.04 -12.76 -41.10
C VAL A 71 -45.73 -12.93 -40.35
N TRP A 72 -45.78 -13.32 -39.06
CA TRP A 72 -44.60 -13.63 -38.26
C TRP A 72 -43.81 -14.81 -38.84
N VAL A 73 -44.47 -15.89 -39.29
CA VAL A 73 -43.80 -17.01 -39.98
C VAL A 73 -43.20 -16.58 -41.32
N LEU A 74 -43.89 -15.76 -42.11
CA LEU A 74 -43.40 -15.23 -43.39
C LEU A 74 -42.18 -14.32 -43.23
N ALA A 75 -42.03 -13.66 -42.08
CA ALA A 75 -40.85 -12.88 -41.75
C ALA A 75 -39.60 -13.74 -41.45
N GLN A 76 -39.75 -15.08 -41.37
CA GLN A 76 -38.69 -16.05 -41.08
C GLN A 76 -37.79 -15.64 -39.90
N PRO A 77 -38.36 -15.48 -38.68
CA PRO A 77 -37.58 -15.29 -37.48
C PRO A 77 -36.54 -16.42 -37.32
N THR A 78 -35.30 -16.03 -37.09
CA THR A 78 -34.12 -16.89 -37.02
C THR A 78 -33.25 -16.38 -35.88
N LEU A 79 -32.69 -17.29 -35.08
CA LEU A 79 -31.68 -16.97 -34.09
C LEU A 79 -30.32 -16.94 -34.78
N SER A 80 -29.57 -15.85 -34.60
CA SER A 80 -28.17 -15.74 -35.01
C SER A 80 -27.28 -15.93 -33.81
N THR A 81 -26.46 -16.98 -33.82
CA THR A 81 -25.47 -17.26 -32.77
C THR A 81 -24.06 -17.20 -33.37
N GLU A 82 -23.14 -16.53 -32.70
CA GLU A 82 -21.72 -16.59 -33.03
C GLU A 82 -21.09 -17.78 -32.32
N ARG A 83 -20.44 -18.68 -33.07
CA ARG A 83 -19.70 -19.83 -32.51
C ARG A 83 -18.31 -19.89 -33.12
N LEU A 84 -17.33 -20.39 -32.38
CA LEU A 84 -15.99 -20.61 -32.92
C LEU A 84 -16.01 -21.65 -34.04
N ARG A 85 -15.29 -21.37 -35.13
CA ARG A 85 -15.08 -22.34 -36.20
C ARG A 85 -14.13 -23.45 -35.74
N ALA A 86 -14.58 -24.69 -35.80
CA ALA A 86 -13.82 -25.87 -35.38
C ALA A 86 -12.52 -26.02 -36.21
N GLY A 87 -11.40 -26.28 -35.55
CA GLY A 87 -10.09 -26.57 -36.18
C GLY A 87 -9.25 -25.36 -36.62
N GLU A 88 -9.77 -24.13 -36.51
CA GLU A 88 -9.02 -22.90 -36.86
C GLU A 88 -8.65 -22.05 -35.63
N ASN A 89 -9.15 -22.39 -34.43
CA ASN A 89 -8.93 -21.65 -33.19
C ASN A 89 -8.09 -22.43 -32.18
N THR A 90 -7.21 -21.72 -31.49
CA THR A 90 -6.30 -22.24 -30.46
C THR A 90 -6.77 -21.81 -29.07
N VAL A 91 -6.60 -22.67 -28.07
CA VAL A 91 -6.76 -22.33 -26.64
C VAL A 91 -5.40 -22.48 -25.96
N ALA A 92 -5.01 -21.48 -25.17
CA ALA A 92 -3.81 -21.54 -24.36
C ALA A 92 -4.17 -21.99 -22.94
N LEU A 93 -3.64 -23.13 -22.52
CA LEU A 93 -3.69 -23.58 -21.13
C LEU A 93 -2.40 -23.11 -20.48
N VAL A 94 -2.53 -22.36 -19.39
CA VAL A 94 -1.42 -21.79 -18.65
C VAL A 94 -1.47 -22.39 -17.25
N LEU A 95 -0.42 -23.13 -16.90
CA LEU A 95 -0.24 -23.77 -15.61
C LEU A 95 0.83 -23.01 -14.84
N ASP A 96 0.48 -22.57 -13.64
CA ASP A 96 1.42 -21.98 -12.71
C ASP A 96 2.33 -23.06 -12.10
N VAL A 97 3.64 -22.86 -12.22
CA VAL A 97 4.73 -23.75 -11.78
C VAL A 97 5.60 -23.11 -10.69
N SER A 98 5.06 -22.11 -10.01
CA SER A 98 5.72 -21.48 -8.86
C SER A 98 5.87 -22.42 -7.67
N GLU A 99 6.81 -22.12 -6.77
CA GLU A 99 7.02 -22.92 -5.57
C GLU A 99 5.82 -22.90 -4.61
N SER A 100 5.02 -21.82 -4.59
CA SER A 100 3.77 -21.77 -3.80
C SER A 100 2.77 -22.83 -4.25
N MET A 101 2.81 -23.25 -5.52
CA MET A 101 1.99 -24.33 -6.06
C MET A 101 2.39 -25.72 -5.52
N ALA A 102 3.58 -25.89 -4.95
CA ALA A 102 3.98 -27.13 -4.28
C ALA A 102 3.21 -27.36 -2.97
N PHE A 103 2.59 -26.33 -2.40
CA PHE A 103 1.95 -26.40 -1.08
C PHE A 103 0.66 -27.23 -1.08
N GLY A 104 0.47 -28.04 -0.04
CA GLY A 104 -0.77 -28.79 0.26
C GLY A 104 -0.50 -30.11 1.00
N ASP A 105 -1.37 -30.49 1.93
CA ASP A 105 -1.18 -31.69 2.76
C ASP A 105 -1.35 -33.01 1.97
N ALA A 106 -2.57 -33.26 1.49
CA ALA A 106 -2.92 -34.51 0.80
C ALA A 106 -2.70 -34.43 -0.72
N GLU A 107 -2.87 -33.23 -1.27
CA GLU A 107 -2.69 -32.93 -2.69
C GLU A 107 -2.19 -31.49 -2.83
N SER A 108 -1.03 -31.30 -3.46
CA SER A 108 -0.47 -29.98 -3.74
C SER A 108 -1.40 -29.17 -4.65
N ARG A 109 -1.34 -27.83 -4.58
CA ARG A 109 -2.07 -26.93 -5.51
C ARG A 109 -1.74 -27.24 -6.97
N PHE A 110 -0.48 -27.54 -7.26
CA PHE A 110 0.01 -27.96 -8.57
C PHE A 110 -0.74 -29.20 -9.09
N GLN A 111 -0.89 -30.23 -8.26
CA GLN A 111 -1.66 -31.43 -8.62
C GLN A 111 -3.14 -31.12 -8.85
N GLN A 112 -3.73 -30.23 -8.04
CA GLN A 112 -5.12 -29.78 -8.24
C GLN A 112 -5.29 -29.01 -9.56
N ALA A 113 -4.35 -28.13 -9.88
CA ALA A 113 -4.33 -27.36 -11.13
C ALA A 113 -4.15 -28.28 -12.34
N LEU A 114 -3.21 -29.22 -12.26
CA LEU A 114 -2.98 -30.21 -13.32
C LEU A 114 -4.22 -31.07 -13.58
N ARG A 115 -4.89 -31.55 -12.53
CA ARG A 115 -6.15 -32.30 -12.65
C ARG A 115 -7.23 -31.44 -13.30
N SER A 116 -7.40 -30.20 -12.82
CA SER A 116 -8.38 -29.24 -13.33
C SER A 116 -8.22 -28.99 -14.83
N LEU A 117 -6.98 -28.78 -15.28
CA LEU A 117 -6.68 -28.59 -16.71
C LEU A 117 -6.83 -29.90 -17.50
N SER A 118 -6.44 -31.04 -16.94
CA SER A 118 -6.56 -32.34 -17.63
C SER A 118 -8.02 -32.77 -17.82
N ASP A 119 -8.88 -32.53 -16.83
CA ASP A 119 -10.32 -32.82 -16.88
C ASP A 119 -11.00 -31.89 -17.88
N ALA A 120 -10.60 -30.61 -17.92
CA ALA A 120 -11.05 -29.64 -18.92
C ALA A 120 -10.71 -30.08 -20.36
N VAL A 121 -9.51 -30.62 -20.59
CA VAL A 121 -9.08 -31.14 -21.90
C VAL A 121 -9.78 -32.46 -22.25
N GLN A 122 -10.01 -33.35 -21.27
CA GLN A 122 -10.64 -34.66 -21.52
C GLN A 122 -12.15 -34.57 -21.73
N ALA A 123 -12.84 -33.65 -21.05
CA ALA A 123 -14.24 -33.31 -21.33
C ALA A 123 -14.42 -32.83 -22.79
N ASP A 124 -13.31 -32.47 -23.44
CA ASP A 124 -13.23 -31.86 -24.75
C ASP A 124 -12.69 -32.74 -25.89
N ALA A 125 -12.93 -34.05 -25.86
CA ALA A 125 -12.84 -34.84 -27.10
C ALA A 125 -13.87 -34.40 -28.19
N ALA A 126 -14.58 -33.27 -28.02
CA ALA A 126 -15.73 -32.84 -28.79
C ALA A 126 -15.61 -31.44 -29.47
N LEU A 127 -14.67 -30.55 -29.11
CA LEU A 127 -14.59 -29.17 -29.66
C LEU A 127 -13.64 -28.99 -30.85
N ASN A 128 -12.79 -29.96 -31.20
CA ASN A 128 -11.80 -29.84 -32.29
C ASN A 128 -10.95 -28.54 -32.19
N LEU A 129 -10.60 -28.09 -30.98
CA LEU A 129 -9.72 -26.93 -30.75
C LEU A 129 -8.26 -27.39 -30.67
N SER A 130 -7.32 -26.57 -31.17
CA SER A 130 -5.89 -26.82 -30.97
C SER A 130 -5.47 -26.29 -29.60
N VAL A 131 -4.95 -27.16 -28.74
CA VAL A 131 -4.49 -26.77 -27.39
C VAL A 131 -3.00 -26.48 -27.41
N ARG A 132 -2.59 -25.37 -26.81
CA ARG A 132 -1.18 -25.06 -26.50
C ARG A 132 -1.01 -24.99 -24.98
N HIS A 133 0.10 -25.52 -24.50
CA HIS A 133 0.44 -25.55 -23.08
C HIS A 133 1.54 -24.54 -22.80
N TYR A 134 1.37 -23.76 -21.73
CA TYR A 134 2.37 -22.85 -21.21
C TYR A 134 2.55 -23.07 -19.72
N GLU A 135 3.78 -23.02 -19.28
CA GLU A 135 4.15 -22.94 -17.86
C GLU A 135 4.37 -21.48 -17.51
N LEU A 136 3.94 -21.08 -16.31
CA LEU A 136 4.02 -19.73 -15.79
C LEU A 136 4.83 -19.74 -14.49
N GLY A 137 5.86 -18.91 -14.44
CA GLY A 137 6.65 -18.56 -13.26
C GLY A 137 7.17 -17.14 -13.43
N GLU A 138 8.49 -16.95 -13.39
CA GLU A 138 9.12 -15.64 -13.67
C GLU A 138 8.79 -15.18 -15.11
N THR A 139 8.78 -16.12 -16.05
CA THR A 139 8.36 -15.89 -17.44
C THR A 139 7.54 -17.05 -17.98
N ALA A 140 6.67 -16.79 -18.97
CA ALA A 140 5.92 -17.86 -19.62
C ALA A 140 6.77 -18.64 -20.62
N THR A 141 6.75 -19.97 -20.52
CA THR A 141 7.42 -20.87 -21.47
C THR A 141 6.43 -21.84 -22.13
N ALA A 142 6.56 -22.05 -23.44
CA ALA A 142 5.70 -22.97 -24.18
C ALA A 142 6.19 -24.42 -24.02
N VAL A 143 5.30 -25.32 -23.61
CA VAL A 143 5.62 -26.74 -23.41
C VAL A 143 4.74 -27.66 -24.27
N THR A 144 5.21 -28.88 -24.48
CA THR A 144 4.46 -29.88 -25.24
C THR A 144 3.35 -30.52 -24.42
N SER A 145 3.59 -30.75 -23.13
CA SER A 145 2.63 -31.31 -22.16
C SER A 145 3.05 -30.98 -20.74
N PHE A 146 2.09 -31.02 -19.80
CA PHE A 146 2.36 -30.79 -18.38
C PHE A 146 2.89 -32.00 -17.59
N LEU A 147 3.25 -33.10 -18.26
CA LEU A 147 3.62 -34.36 -17.59
C LEU A 147 4.98 -34.30 -16.89
N GLU A 148 5.89 -33.46 -17.38
CA GLU A 148 7.25 -33.29 -16.84
C GLU A 148 7.40 -32.03 -15.98
N SER A 149 6.34 -31.20 -15.90
CA SER A 149 6.31 -29.93 -15.18
C SER A 149 6.43 -30.14 -13.67
N GLN A 150 7.15 -29.25 -12.99
CA GLN A 150 7.33 -29.27 -11.54
C GLN A 150 7.20 -27.85 -10.97
N PRO A 151 6.62 -27.69 -9.77
CA PRO A 151 6.49 -26.40 -9.11
C PRO A 151 7.82 -25.99 -8.46
N THR A 152 8.77 -25.45 -9.24
CA THR A 152 10.12 -25.10 -8.79
C THR A 152 10.51 -23.64 -9.01
N ASP A 153 9.66 -22.86 -9.65
CA ASP A 153 9.98 -21.47 -9.96
C ASP A 153 9.84 -20.61 -8.69
N THR A 154 10.90 -19.88 -8.36
CA THR A 154 11.00 -19.13 -7.10
C THR A 154 10.31 -17.76 -7.15
N SER A 155 9.72 -17.42 -8.29
CA SER A 155 8.94 -16.20 -8.51
C SER A 155 7.90 -16.38 -9.60
N THR A 156 6.88 -15.52 -9.54
CA THR A 156 5.69 -15.54 -10.39
C THR A 156 5.35 -14.12 -10.84
N SER A 157 5.45 -13.85 -12.15
CA SER A 157 4.91 -12.62 -12.78
C SER A 157 3.74 -12.98 -13.69
N ILE A 158 2.52 -12.74 -13.22
CA ILE A 158 1.30 -13.07 -13.98
C ILE A 158 1.15 -12.12 -15.19
N ALA A 159 1.43 -10.83 -15.00
CA ALA A 159 1.31 -9.82 -16.05
C ALA A 159 2.25 -10.09 -17.23
N ASP A 160 3.55 -10.25 -16.97
CA ASP A 160 4.55 -10.40 -18.01
C ASP A 160 4.37 -11.72 -18.76
N SER A 161 4.10 -12.79 -18.01
CA SER A 161 3.81 -14.12 -18.54
C SER A 161 2.61 -14.11 -19.48
N LEU A 162 1.47 -13.54 -19.06
CA LEU A 162 0.31 -13.39 -19.93
C LEU A 162 0.59 -12.49 -21.13
N GLY A 163 1.39 -11.43 -20.94
CA GLY A 163 1.86 -10.57 -22.03
C GLY A 163 2.64 -11.35 -23.09
N ILE A 164 3.49 -12.31 -22.71
CA ILE A 164 4.20 -13.20 -23.64
C ILE A 164 3.20 -14.11 -24.39
N VAL A 165 2.33 -14.81 -23.66
CA VAL A 165 1.32 -15.72 -24.24
C VAL A 165 0.41 -15.01 -25.24
N LEU A 166 -0.08 -13.81 -24.89
CA LEU A 166 -0.98 -13.01 -25.72
C LEU A 166 -0.26 -12.36 -26.91
N ARG A 167 1.03 -12.04 -26.81
CA ARG A 167 1.82 -11.54 -27.96
C ARG A 167 2.08 -12.65 -28.97
N GLU A 168 2.38 -13.86 -28.52
CA GLU A 168 2.56 -15.02 -29.41
C GLU A 168 1.25 -15.39 -30.13
N ALA A 169 0.12 -15.17 -29.45
CA ALA A 169 -1.22 -15.29 -30.01
C ALA A 169 -1.52 -14.30 -31.15
N ARG A 170 -0.72 -13.27 -31.42
CA ARG A 170 -0.92 -12.46 -32.64
C ARG A 170 -0.69 -13.24 -33.93
N PHE A 171 0.00 -14.38 -33.86
CA PHE A 171 0.34 -15.21 -35.01
C PHE A 171 -0.58 -16.44 -35.18
N SER A 172 -1.57 -16.64 -34.30
CA SER A 172 -2.52 -17.75 -34.35
C SER A 172 -3.89 -17.32 -33.78
N PRO A 173 -5.04 -17.79 -34.28
CA PRO A 173 -6.34 -17.35 -33.76
C PRO A 173 -6.57 -17.89 -32.35
N LEU A 174 -6.17 -17.14 -31.31
CA LEU A 174 -6.35 -17.52 -29.91
C LEU A 174 -7.78 -17.19 -29.47
N ALA A 175 -8.52 -18.22 -29.08
CA ALA A 175 -9.91 -18.10 -28.66
C ALA A 175 -10.05 -17.75 -27.18
N ALA A 176 -9.17 -18.24 -26.32
CA ALA A 176 -9.18 -17.95 -24.89
C ALA A 176 -7.85 -18.38 -24.24
N VAL A 177 -7.59 -17.84 -23.06
CA VAL A 177 -6.55 -18.32 -22.14
C VAL A 177 -7.25 -18.93 -20.92
N VAL A 178 -6.81 -20.11 -20.49
CA VAL A 178 -7.22 -20.72 -19.22
C VAL A 178 -5.99 -20.77 -18.31
N LEU A 179 -5.98 -19.90 -17.29
CA LEU A 179 -4.91 -19.80 -16.30
C LEU A 179 -5.30 -20.57 -15.04
N SER A 180 -4.51 -21.56 -14.62
CA SER A 180 -4.67 -22.21 -13.31
C SER A 180 -3.52 -21.81 -12.39
N SER A 181 -3.85 -21.10 -11.31
CA SER A 181 -2.91 -20.48 -10.37
C SER A 181 -3.60 -20.27 -9.02
N ASP A 182 -2.84 -20.08 -7.95
CA ASP A 182 -3.37 -19.59 -6.67
C ASP A 182 -3.47 -18.04 -6.61
N GLY A 183 -2.96 -17.36 -7.64
CA GLY A 183 -3.05 -15.91 -7.80
C GLY A 183 -2.00 -15.12 -7.06
N ALA A 184 -1.06 -15.77 -6.35
CA ALA A 184 0.01 -15.09 -5.66
C ALA A 184 1.06 -14.60 -6.67
N ASP A 185 1.14 -13.28 -6.85
CA ASP A 185 2.12 -12.65 -7.73
C ASP A 185 3.26 -12.03 -6.89
N THR A 186 4.50 -12.37 -7.20
CA THR A 186 5.68 -11.92 -6.46
C THR A 186 6.26 -10.62 -6.99
N SER A 187 5.80 -10.12 -8.14
CA SER A 187 6.27 -8.88 -8.78
C SER A 187 5.57 -7.61 -8.25
N GLY A 188 4.70 -7.75 -7.26
CA GLY A 188 3.95 -6.63 -6.66
C GLY A 188 2.48 -6.57 -7.06
N GLY A 189 1.98 -7.59 -7.76
CA GLY A 189 0.57 -7.72 -8.14
C GLY A 189 0.20 -7.03 -9.45
N LEU A 190 -1.04 -7.21 -9.90
CA LEU A 190 -1.55 -6.66 -11.15
C LEU A 190 -2.02 -5.21 -10.99
N SER A 191 -1.27 -4.26 -11.56
CA SER A 191 -1.69 -2.86 -11.64
C SER A 191 -2.84 -2.64 -12.63
N VAL A 192 -3.52 -1.49 -12.51
CA VAL A 192 -4.62 -1.11 -13.41
C VAL A 192 -4.15 -1.00 -14.86
N ASP A 193 -2.93 -0.48 -15.08
CA ASP A 193 -2.35 -0.31 -16.41
C ASP A 193 -1.97 -1.65 -17.04
N GLU A 194 -1.45 -2.60 -16.26
CA GLU A 194 -1.16 -3.96 -16.73
C GLU A 194 -2.44 -4.72 -17.10
N LEU A 195 -3.47 -4.65 -16.24
CA LEU A 195 -4.78 -5.23 -16.54
C LEU A 195 -5.38 -4.65 -17.82
N ALA A 196 -5.30 -3.33 -18.01
CA ALA A 196 -5.75 -2.68 -19.24
C ALA A 196 -4.92 -3.12 -20.46
N GLY A 197 -3.60 -3.30 -20.29
CA GLY A 197 -2.70 -3.81 -21.32
C GLY A 197 -3.05 -5.24 -21.76
N ILE A 198 -3.37 -6.12 -20.81
CA ILE A 198 -3.83 -7.49 -21.06
C ILE A 198 -5.21 -7.47 -21.75
N ALA A 199 -6.16 -6.69 -21.23
CA ALA A 199 -7.51 -6.57 -21.79
C ALA A 199 -7.51 -6.02 -23.23
N ALA A 200 -6.54 -5.17 -23.59
CA ALA A 200 -6.42 -4.59 -24.92
C ALA A 200 -6.15 -5.63 -26.03
N PHE A 201 -5.68 -6.84 -25.69
CA PHE A 201 -5.55 -7.94 -26.65
C PHE A 201 -6.91 -8.51 -27.09
N GLY A 202 -7.98 -8.26 -26.34
CA GLY A 202 -9.33 -8.72 -26.68
C GLY A 202 -9.53 -10.23 -26.59
N VAL A 203 -8.65 -10.94 -25.86
CA VAL A 203 -8.75 -12.37 -25.59
C VAL A 203 -9.20 -12.58 -24.14
N PRO A 204 -10.28 -13.34 -23.88
CA PRO A 204 -10.74 -13.62 -22.53
C PRO A 204 -9.77 -14.54 -21.79
N VAL A 205 -9.43 -14.17 -20.55
CA VAL A 205 -8.62 -14.97 -19.64
C VAL A 205 -9.54 -15.57 -18.58
N HIS A 206 -9.80 -16.87 -18.66
CA HIS A 206 -10.49 -17.62 -17.63
C HIS A 206 -9.49 -18.05 -16.56
N THR A 207 -9.79 -17.79 -15.29
CA THR A 207 -8.91 -18.15 -14.18
C THR A 207 -9.51 -19.30 -13.39
N VAL A 208 -8.69 -20.31 -13.09
CA VAL A 208 -9.04 -21.49 -12.28
C VAL A 208 -8.24 -21.40 -10.99
N ALA A 209 -8.92 -21.07 -9.90
CA ALA A 209 -8.27 -20.74 -8.64
C ALA A 209 -7.99 -21.99 -7.80
N VAL A 210 -6.72 -22.24 -7.46
CA VAL A 210 -6.32 -23.38 -6.61
C VAL A 210 -5.81 -22.92 -5.24
N GLY A 211 -5.81 -23.83 -4.27
CA GLY A 211 -5.39 -23.51 -2.90
C GLY A 211 -6.51 -22.97 -2.01
N ARG A 212 -6.14 -22.64 -0.77
CA ARG A 212 -7.08 -22.22 0.29
C ARG A 212 -7.01 -20.71 0.49
N THR A 213 -8.16 -20.09 0.73
CA THR A 213 -8.25 -18.67 1.10
C THR A 213 -7.93 -18.39 2.56
N ALA A 214 -7.97 -19.43 3.41
CA ALA A 214 -7.61 -19.36 4.83
C ALA A 214 -6.90 -20.65 5.28
N ILE A 215 -5.82 -20.48 6.03
CA ILE A 215 -4.92 -21.51 6.54
C ILE A 215 -4.75 -21.28 8.06
N PRO A 216 -5.70 -21.77 8.90
CA PRO A 216 -5.66 -21.67 10.37
C PRO A 216 -4.37 -22.14 11.04
N GLU A 217 -3.67 -23.07 10.40
CA GLU A 217 -2.43 -23.67 10.86
C GLU A 217 -1.17 -22.90 10.42
N ASP A 218 -1.29 -21.71 9.83
CA ASP A 218 -0.18 -20.88 9.35
C ASP A 218 -0.21 -19.51 10.02
N ILE A 219 0.96 -19.07 10.46
CA ILE A 219 1.24 -17.69 10.83
C ILE A 219 2.36 -17.16 9.92
N GLU A 220 2.49 -15.85 9.78
CA GLU A 220 3.58 -15.28 8.99
C GLU A 220 3.86 -13.83 9.38
N ILE A 221 5.12 -13.41 9.21
CA ILE A 221 5.53 -12.02 9.39
C ILE A 221 5.36 -11.26 8.08
N THR A 222 4.30 -10.46 7.96
CA THR A 222 4.00 -9.70 6.73
C THR A 222 4.82 -8.44 6.57
N ASP A 223 5.11 -7.75 7.68
CA ASP A 223 5.82 -6.49 7.66
C ASP A 223 6.54 -6.21 8.99
N ILE A 224 7.66 -5.50 8.92
CA ILE A 224 8.40 -5.02 10.08
C ILE A 224 8.68 -3.54 9.87
N THR A 225 8.01 -2.69 10.63
CA THR A 225 8.26 -1.25 10.62
C THR A 225 9.17 -0.86 11.78
N LEU A 226 10.33 -0.29 11.49
CA LEU A 226 11.25 0.32 12.45
C LEU A 226 11.96 1.53 11.81
N PRO A 227 12.60 2.41 12.59
CA PRO A 227 13.44 3.46 12.03
C PRO A 227 14.69 2.87 11.35
N ASP A 228 15.01 3.34 10.14
CA ASP A 228 16.19 2.89 9.39
C ASP A 228 17.52 3.35 10.03
N LYS A 229 17.46 4.42 10.84
CA LYS A 229 18.63 5.01 11.52
C LYS A 229 18.30 5.42 12.95
N VAL A 230 19.20 5.11 13.89
CA VAL A 230 19.10 5.49 15.30
C VAL A 230 20.44 5.86 15.93
N LEU A 231 20.36 6.55 17.06
CA LEU A 231 21.53 6.85 17.89
C LEU A 231 21.96 5.63 18.72
N PRO A 232 23.27 5.44 18.95
CA PRO A 232 23.79 4.39 19.83
C PRO A 232 23.10 4.37 21.20
N GLY A 233 22.72 3.18 21.67
CA GLY A 233 22.09 2.99 22.98
C GLY A 233 20.68 3.58 23.12
N SER A 234 20.07 3.99 22.01
CA SER A 234 18.64 4.34 22.01
C SER A 234 17.82 3.07 21.95
N THR A 235 16.75 3.03 22.75
CA THR A 235 15.74 1.98 22.59
C THR A 235 15.11 2.11 21.19
N LEU A 236 15.04 1.01 20.47
CA LEU A 236 14.33 0.85 19.21
C LEU A 236 12.95 0.28 19.49
N SER A 237 11.96 0.69 18.71
CA SER A 237 10.59 0.14 18.77
C SER A 237 10.21 -0.37 17.40
N ALA A 238 10.30 -1.68 17.20
CA ALA A 238 9.84 -2.35 16.00
C ALA A 238 8.36 -2.72 16.10
N ARG A 239 7.63 -2.48 15.02
CA ARG A 239 6.25 -2.90 14.84
C ARG A 239 6.25 -4.11 13.90
N VAL A 240 5.93 -5.28 14.42
CA VAL A 240 5.90 -6.54 13.67
C VAL A 240 4.44 -6.87 13.36
N SER A 241 4.10 -6.94 12.08
CA SER A 241 2.78 -7.34 11.60
C SER A 241 2.77 -8.84 11.35
N ILE A 242 1.91 -9.55 12.07
CA ILE A 242 1.79 -11.01 12.01
C ILE A 242 0.41 -11.34 11.44
N ARG A 243 0.35 -12.01 10.29
CA ARG A 243 -0.92 -12.48 9.72
C ARG A 243 -1.23 -13.89 10.22
N HIS A 244 -2.51 -14.16 10.47
CA HIS A 244 -3.01 -15.45 10.96
C HIS A 244 -4.52 -15.57 10.67
N ASP A 245 -5.01 -16.80 10.52
CA ASP A 245 -6.44 -17.06 10.28
C ASP A 245 -7.16 -17.66 11.50
N ALA A 246 -6.43 -17.93 12.58
CA ALA A 246 -6.95 -18.59 13.77
C ALA A 246 -6.28 -18.06 15.04
N PRO A 247 -6.97 -18.16 16.20
CA PRO A 247 -6.40 -17.70 17.45
C PRO A 247 -5.26 -18.64 17.89
N ALA A 248 -4.12 -18.07 18.24
CA ALA A 248 -2.94 -18.78 18.70
C ALA A 248 -2.12 -17.90 19.65
N SER A 249 -1.21 -18.51 20.40
CA SER A 249 -0.24 -17.80 21.24
C SER A 249 1.14 -18.08 20.67
N THR A 250 1.91 -17.04 20.39
CA THR A 250 3.27 -17.12 19.84
C THR A 250 4.20 -16.15 20.57
N GLN A 251 5.48 -16.18 20.26
CA GLN A 251 6.48 -15.26 20.80
C GLN A 251 7.27 -14.65 19.65
N VAL A 252 7.34 -13.32 19.63
CA VAL A 252 8.24 -12.60 18.72
C VAL A 252 9.61 -12.53 19.35
N LYS A 253 10.62 -13.01 18.63
CA LYS A 253 12.03 -13.00 19.01
C LYS A 253 12.80 -12.10 18.04
N VAL A 254 13.68 -11.27 18.60
CA VAL A 254 14.53 -10.36 17.82
C VAL A 254 15.97 -10.68 18.12
N TYR A 255 16.75 -10.93 17.06
CA TYR A 255 18.17 -11.24 17.15
C TYR A 255 18.99 -10.21 16.39
N ALA A 256 20.19 -9.91 16.90
CA ALA A 256 21.25 -9.26 16.13
C ALA A 256 22.44 -10.23 16.09
N GLY A 257 22.70 -10.82 14.91
CA GLY A 257 23.59 -11.98 14.83
C GLY A 257 23.10 -13.13 15.70
N ASP A 258 23.95 -13.60 16.62
CA ASP A 258 23.61 -14.70 17.55
C ASP A 258 22.98 -14.20 18.87
N ASP A 259 22.93 -12.89 19.10
CA ASP A 259 22.45 -12.30 20.36
C ASP A 259 20.94 -12.07 20.33
N LEU A 260 20.21 -12.66 21.29
CA LEU A 260 18.78 -12.41 21.49
C LEU A 260 18.58 -11.05 22.18
N LEU A 261 18.05 -10.08 21.44
CA LEU A 261 17.80 -8.72 21.92
C LEU A 261 16.47 -8.58 22.67
N ALA A 262 15.41 -9.24 22.19
CA ALA A 262 14.10 -9.18 22.81
C ALA A 262 13.28 -10.45 22.56
N LEU A 263 12.39 -10.75 23.51
CA LEU A 263 11.41 -11.83 23.43
C LEU A 263 10.09 -11.33 24.02
N VAL A 264 9.04 -11.27 23.18
CA VAL A 264 7.73 -10.73 23.55
C VAL A 264 6.64 -11.75 23.25
N PRO A 265 5.86 -12.20 24.25
CA PRO A 265 4.69 -13.05 24.00
C PRO A 265 3.57 -12.25 23.33
N VAL A 266 2.92 -12.87 22.35
CA VAL A 266 1.86 -12.26 21.54
C VAL A 266 0.67 -13.21 21.44
N GLU A 267 -0.50 -12.70 21.79
CA GLU A 267 -1.77 -13.41 21.63
C GLU A 267 -2.44 -12.99 20.32
N LEU A 268 -2.60 -13.94 19.41
CA LEU A 268 -3.25 -13.77 18.11
C LEU A 268 -4.75 -13.98 18.26
N ARG A 269 -5.54 -12.99 17.83
CA ARG A 269 -7.00 -13.00 18.00
C ARG A 269 -7.71 -13.33 16.69
N ALA A 270 -8.58 -14.34 16.70
CA ALA A 270 -9.31 -14.80 15.51
C ALA A 270 -10.04 -13.71 14.68
N ASP A 271 -10.43 -12.58 15.30
CA ASP A 271 -11.17 -11.49 14.65
C ASP A 271 -10.30 -10.47 13.92
N ALA A 272 -8.99 -10.51 14.10
CA ALA A 272 -8.08 -9.47 13.59
C ALA A 272 -7.55 -9.76 12.18
N GLY A 273 -7.31 -11.02 11.81
CA GLY A 273 -6.62 -11.44 10.59
C GLY A 273 -5.12 -11.06 10.55
N THR A 274 -4.78 -9.88 11.07
CA THR A 274 -3.41 -9.43 11.32
C THR A 274 -3.31 -8.87 12.73
N THR A 275 -2.32 -9.31 13.49
CA THR A 275 -2.00 -8.77 14.81
C THR A 275 -0.65 -8.07 14.76
N THR A 276 -0.62 -6.84 15.28
CA THR A 276 0.58 -6.04 15.33
C THR A 276 1.20 -6.14 16.72
N ALA A 277 2.40 -6.70 16.80
CA ALA A 277 3.21 -6.74 18.00
C ALA A 277 4.20 -5.56 18.02
N ARG A 278 4.37 -4.94 19.19
CA ARG A 278 5.40 -3.91 19.40
C ARG A 278 6.51 -4.54 20.22
N VAL A 279 7.73 -4.51 19.68
CA VAL A 279 8.92 -5.08 20.32
C VAL A 279 9.96 -4.00 20.51
N GLU A 280 10.47 -3.89 21.73
CA GLU A 280 11.45 -2.88 22.10
C GLU A 280 12.77 -3.54 22.52
N PHE A 281 13.87 -2.99 22.05
CA PHE A 281 15.23 -3.49 22.29
C PHE A 281 16.25 -2.37 22.11
N GLU A 282 17.49 -2.59 22.52
CA GLU A 282 18.57 -1.59 22.41
C GLU A 282 19.76 -2.15 21.63
N ILE A 283 20.39 -1.28 20.84
CA ILE A 283 21.65 -1.59 20.14
C ILE A 283 22.65 -0.49 20.51
N ALA A 284 23.72 -0.89 21.21
CA ALA A 284 24.73 0.06 21.68
C ALA A 284 25.86 0.28 20.67
N GLU A 285 26.20 -0.73 19.87
CA GLU A 285 27.34 -0.66 18.96
C GLU A 285 26.98 0.12 17.70
N ALA A 286 27.84 1.05 17.30
CA ALA A 286 27.64 1.81 16.06
C ALA A 286 27.94 0.94 14.83
N GLY A 287 27.23 1.19 13.73
CA GLY A 287 27.37 0.42 12.48
C GLY A 287 26.04 -0.09 11.94
N HIS A 288 26.10 -0.92 10.90
CA HIS A 288 24.94 -1.56 10.31
C HIS A 288 24.66 -2.88 11.01
N HIS A 289 23.44 -3.06 11.53
CA HIS A 289 23.02 -4.26 12.24
C HIS A 289 21.91 -4.97 11.48
N ARG A 290 22.12 -6.24 11.14
CA ARG A 290 21.08 -7.12 10.61
C ARG A 290 20.26 -7.65 11.77
N LEU A 291 19.00 -7.27 11.79
CA LEU A 291 18.01 -7.71 12.76
C LEU A 291 17.19 -8.83 12.16
N HIS A 292 17.18 -9.96 12.83
CA HIS A 292 16.38 -11.12 12.45
C HIS A 292 15.19 -11.22 13.41
N PHE A 293 13.98 -11.07 12.86
CA PHE A 293 12.73 -11.23 13.58
C PHE A 293 12.17 -12.62 13.28
N SER A 294 11.74 -13.33 14.30
CA SER A 294 11.13 -14.65 14.17
C SER A 294 9.95 -14.82 15.12
N VAL A 295 8.93 -15.55 14.68
CA VAL A 295 7.79 -15.99 15.51
C VAL A 295 7.83 -17.50 15.70
N ASP A 296 7.40 -17.97 16.88
CA ASP A 296 7.26 -19.39 17.15
C ASP A 296 6.09 -19.98 16.37
N GLY A 297 6.37 -21.04 15.61
CA GLY A 297 5.36 -21.70 14.79
C GLY A 297 4.24 -22.37 15.59
N VAL A 298 3.08 -22.53 14.95
CA VAL A 298 1.87 -23.10 15.56
C VAL A 298 1.74 -24.60 15.27
N PRO A 299 1.01 -25.37 16.10
CA PRO A 299 0.85 -26.80 15.87
C PRO A 299 0.18 -27.11 14.52
N GLY A 300 0.86 -27.89 13.67
CA GLY A 300 0.36 -28.27 12.36
C GLY A 300 0.85 -27.38 11.21
N GLU A 301 1.64 -26.35 11.52
CA GLU A 301 2.26 -25.49 10.53
C GLU A 301 3.31 -26.23 9.71
N THR A 302 3.19 -26.14 8.39
CA THR A 302 4.08 -26.81 7.43
C THR A 302 5.10 -25.85 6.83
N GLU A 303 4.74 -24.57 6.67
CA GLU A 303 5.64 -23.52 6.20
C GLU A 303 6.15 -22.73 7.39
N LEU A 304 7.45 -22.80 7.66
CA LEU A 304 8.09 -22.08 8.79
C LEU A 304 9.02 -20.97 8.30
N ARG A 305 9.27 -20.86 6.98
CA ARG A 305 10.21 -19.87 6.44
C ARG A 305 9.63 -18.45 6.51
N ASN A 306 8.31 -18.33 6.30
CA ASN A 306 7.52 -17.10 6.44
C ASN A 306 7.36 -16.61 7.89
N ASN A 307 7.78 -17.42 8.88
CA ASN A 307 7.83 -17.05 10.30
C ASN A 307 9.05 -16.26 10.70
N SER A 308 9.89 -15.90 9.73
CA SER A 308 11.04 -15.07 9.99
C SER A 308 11.25 -14.06 8.89
N ARG A 309 11.76 -12.88 9.26
CA ARG A 309 12.15 -11.85 8.30
C ARG A 309 13.29 -11.03 8.86
N SER A 310 14.21 -10.66 7.98
CA SER A 310 15.37 -9.85 8.35
C SER A 310 15.21 -8.42 7.86
N THR A 311 15.78 -7.48 8.60
CA THR A 311 15.83 -6.06 8.26
C THR A 311 17.14 -5.45 8.76
N LEU A 312 17.50 -4.28 8.27
CA LEU A 312 18.73 -3.59 8.66
C LEU A 312 18.41 -2.30 9.40
N VAL A 313 19.24 -1.98 10.39
CA VAL A 313 19.23 -0.69 11.05
C VAL A 313 20.63 -0.11 11.09
N GLU A 314 20.77 1.17 10.76
CA GLU A 314 22.01 1.92 10.92
C GLU A 314 22.04 2.56 12.32
N VAL A 315 23.02 2.18 13.12
CA VAL A 315 23.34 2.87 14.37
C VAL A 315 24.40 3.91 14.06
N ALA A 316 24.02 5.18 14.16
CA ALA A 316 24.84 6.32 13.74
C ALA A 316 26.17 6.38 14.51
N ASN A 317 27.28 6.48 13.79
CA ASN A 317 28.62 6.67 14.38
C ASN A 317 29.05 8.15 14.32
N GLN A 318 28.21 9.06 14.79
CA GLN A 318 28.51 10.49 14.77
C GLN A 318 27.99 11.22 16.00
N LYS A 319 28.66 12.32 16.34
CA LYS A 319 28.28 13.18 17.44
C LYS A 319 27.34 14.29 16.94
N TYR A 320 26.11 14.30 17.45
CA TYR A 320 25.12 15.30 17.09
C TYR A 320 25.29 16.56 17.92
N ARG A 321 25.13 17.72 17.28
CA ARG A 321 25.46 19.02 17.86
C ARG A 321 24.19 19.83 18.12
N ILE A 322 24.01 20.30 19.35
CA ILE A 322 22.87 21.11 19.76
C ILE A 322 23.36 22.48 20.22
N LEU A 323 22.86 23.56 19.62
CA LEU A 323 23.09 24.92 20.09
C LEU A 323 22.01 25.31 21.09
N TYR A 324 22.36 25.61 22.34
CA TYR A 324 21.45 26.12 23.36
C TYR A 324 21.74 27.59 23.67
N PHE A 325 20.87 28.46 23.17
CA PHE A 325 20.86 29.89 23.47
C PHE A 325 19.93 30.21 24.65
N GLU A 326 20.49 30.69 25.75
CA GLU A 326 19.75 31.02 26.98
C GLU A 326 19.90 32.51 27.32
N GLY A 327 18.77 33.19 27.49
CA GLY A 327 18.72 34.64 27.68
C GLY A 327 19.00 35.12 29.10
N GLU A 328 18.94 34.24 30.09
CA GLU A 328 19.26 34.55 31.48
C GLU A 328 19.67 33.29 32.28
N PRO A 329 20.49 33.40 33.34
CA PRO A 329 20.89 32.24 34.15
C PRO A 329 19.71 31.61 34.92
N ARG A 330 19.16 30.52 34.39
CA ARG A 330 18.05 29.76 35.02
C ARG A 330 18.48 28.39 35.50
N TRP A 331 17.73 27.84 36.46
CA TRP A 331 17.97 26.48 36.97
C TRP A 331 17.83 25.43 35.87
N GLU A 332 16.84 25.57 34.99
CA GLU A 332 16.60 24.66 33.87
C GLU A 332 17.87 24.43 33.03
N TYR A 333 18.57 25.50 32.63
CA TYR A 333 19.84 25.42 31.93
C TYR A 333 20.86 24.52 32.62
N LYS A 334 21.04 24.70 33.94
CA LYS A 334 21.99 23.90 34.74
C LYS A 334 21.60 22.43 34.78
N PHE A 335 20.31 22.15 34.98
CA PHE A 335 19.81 20.78 35.19
C PHE A 335 19.71 19.99 33.89
N LEU A 336 19.33 20.64 32.79
CA LEU A 336 19.41 20.07 31.45
C LEU A 336 20.86 19.67 31.12
N ARG A 337 21.83 20.56 31.33
CA ARG A 337 23.25 20.24 31.08
C ARG A 337 23.76 19.08 31.94
N ARG A 338 23.26 18.97 33.17
CA ARG A 338 23.59 17.84 34.05
C ARG A 338 22.99 16.52 33.53
N ALA A 339 21.78 16.54 32.99
CA ALA A 339 21.11 15.35 32.46
C ALA A 339 21.86 14.68 31.29
N ILE A 340 22.58 15.50 30.49
CA ILE A 340 23.33 15.05 29.30
C ILE A 340 24.80 14.81 29.62
N GLY A 341 25.28 15.15 30.83
CA GLY A 341 26.71 15.18 31.13
C GLY A 341 27.48 13.87 30.86
N ASN A 342 26.77 12.74 30.74
CA ASN A 342 27.32 11.41 30.46
C ASN A 342 26.97 10.87 29.06
N ASP A 343 26.35 11.67 28.18
CA ASP A 343 25.97 11.26 26.83
C ASP A 343 27.12 11.59 25.86
N GLU A 344 27.75 10.57 25.29
CA GLU A 344 28.91 10.74 24.40
C GLU A 344 28.52 11.13 22.97
N ASP A 345 27.29 10.81 22.55
CA ASP A 345 26.77 11.04 21.19
C ASP A 345 26.20 12.45 21.02
N LEU A 346 25.86 13.13 22.11
CA LEU A 346 25.29 14.48 22.09
C LEU A 346 26.27 15.54 22.59
N GLN A 347 26.53 16.55 21.76
CA GLN A 347 27.26 17.76 22.17
C GLN A 347 26.31 18.94 22.33
N VAL A 348 26.11 19.41 23.57
CA VAL A 348 25.41 20.67 23.81
C VAL A 348 26.40 21.82 23.93
N VAL A 349 26.43 22.65 22.90
CA VAL A 349 27.10 23.95 22.87
C VAL A 349 26.15 24.99 23.41
N SER A 350 26.53 25.70 24.47
CA SER A 350 25.67 26.67 25.12
C SER A 350 26.19 28.09 24.98
N LEU A 351 25.27 29.01 24.69
CA LEU A 351 25.47 30.44 24.69
C LEU A 351 24.55 31.07 25.75
N LEU A 352 25.07 31.31 26.95
CA LEU A 352 24.30 31.87 28.06
C LEU A 352 24.57 33.37 28.20
N ARG A 353 23.54 34.20 28.07
CA ARG A 353 23.66 35.66 28.25
C ARG A 353 23.88 36.02 29.73
N VAL A 354 25.04 36.62 30.03
CA VAL A 354 25.40 37.10 31.38
C VAL A 354 25.19 38.61 31.49
N SER A 355 25.43 39.34 30.40
CA SER A 355 25.07 40.76 30.23
C SER A 355 24.70 41.01 28.76
N PRO A 356 24.14 42.17 28.39
CA PRO A 356 23.65 42.42 27.02
C PRO A 356 24.66 42.12 25.90
N ASN A 357 25.96 42.32 26.16
CA ASN A 357 27.04 42.11 25.19
C ASN A 357 28.04 41.04 25.66
N LYS A 358 27.69 40.18 26.63
CA LYS A 358 28.60 39.16 27.16
C LYS A 358 27.89 37.84 27.35
N PHE A 359 28.44 36.82 26.72
CA PHE A 359 27.96 35.45 26.79
C PHE A 359 28.96 34.55 27.50
N TYR A 360 28.45 33.65 28.33
CA TYR A 360 29.18 32.51 28.84
C TYR A 360 28.98 31.34 27.87
N ARG A 361 30.09 30.87 27.31
CA ARG A 361 30.12 29.80 26.30
C ARG A 361 30.60 28.51 26.95
N GLN A 362 29.92 27.41 26.70
CA GLN A 362 30.29 26.09 27.24
C GLN A 362 30.06 25.00 26.21
N GLY A 363 30.92 23.97 26.19
CA GLY A 363 30.83 22.87 25.23
C GLY A 363 31.36 23.19 23.83
N ILE A 364 32.04 24.33 23.67
CA ILE A 364 32.71 24.75 22.43
C ILE A 364 33.95 23.90 22.16
N ASP A 365 34.26 23.72 20.87
CA ASP A 365 35.44 23.02 20.37
C ASP A 365 36.67 23.95 20.35
N THR A 366 36.46 25.22 19.99
CA THR A 366 37.52 26.24 19.90
C THR A 366 37.19 27.52 20.68
N PRO A 367 38.18 28.26 21.18
CA PRO A 367 37.95 29.54 21.87
C PRO A 367 37.24 30.61 21.02
N GLU A 368 37.38 30.56 19.69
CA GLU A 368 36.81 31.50 18.73
C GLU A 368 35.33 31.21 18.43
N GLN A 369 34.87 29.97 18.63
CA GLN A 369 33.50 29.55 18.33
C GLN A 369 32.46 30.40 19.10
N LEU A 370 31.51 30.99 18.37
CA LEU A 370 30.44 31.86 18.92
C LEU A 370 30.96 33.07 19.72
N GLU A 371 32.21 33.52 19.50
CA GLU A 371 32.77 34.67 20.24
C GLU A 371 31.95 35.95 20.05
N SER A 372 31.42 36.14 18.84
CA SER A 372 30.55 37.25 18.45
C SER A 372 29.11 37.12 18.96
N GLY A 373 28.73 35.99 19.57
CA GLY A 373 27.39 35.74 20.10
C GLY A 373 26.61 34.72 19.27
N PHE A 374 25.32 34.98 19.04
CA PHE A 374 24.44 34.08 18.27
C PHE A 374 24.85 34.08 16.78
N PRO A 375 24.82 32.92 16.10
CA PRO A 375 25.25 32.83 14.70
C PRO A 375 24.64 33.88 13.78
N THR A 376 25.46 34.38 12.85
CA THR A 376 25.03 35.36 11.83
C THR A 376 25.05 34.83 10.41
N THR A 377 25.69 33.68 10.18
CA THR A 377 25.78 33.04 8.86
C THR A 377 25.11 31.68 8.86
N ARG A 378 24.75 31.19 7.65
CA ARG A 378 24.19 29.85 7.47
C ARG A 378 25.18 28.78 7.89
N GLU A 379 26.43 28.84 7.43
CA GLU A 379 27.49 27.89 7.79
C GLU A 379 27.58 27.68 9.31
N GLU A 380 27.60 28.78 10.08
CA GLU A 380 27.78 28.70 11.53
C GLU A 380 26.57 28.07 12.24
N LEU A 381 25.33 28.39 11.82
CA LEU A 381 24.14 27.81 12.44
C LEU A 381 23.84 26.39 11.93
N PHE A 382 24.12 26.09 10.65
CA PHE A 382 23.78 24.83 10.00
C PHE A 382 24.76 23.70 10.38
N ALA A 383 25.89 24.05 10.99
CA ALA A 383 26.79 23.12 11.68
C ALA A 383 26.17 22.45 12.92
N TYR A 384 24.96 22.84 13.34
CA TYR A 384 24.20 22.20 14.41
C TYR A 384 23.01 21.40 13.85
N ASP A 385 22.55 20.39 14.59
CA ASP A 385 21.39 19.56 14.26
C ASP A 385 20.11 20.04 14.96
N ALA A 386 20.26 20.68 16.12
CA ALA A 386 19.14 21.28 16.84
C ALA A 386 19.52 22.61 17.50
N LEU A 387 18.52 23.47 17.65
CA LEU A 387 18.60 24.78 18.28
C LEU A 387 17.60 24.85 19.44
N ILE A 388 18.07 25.20 20.63
CA ILE A 388 17.25 25.44 21.82
C ILE A 388 17.32 26.92 22.16
N ILE A 389 16.17 27.57 22.31
CA ILE A 389 16.07 28.97 22.74
C ILE A 389 15.27 29.03 24.04
N GLY A 390 15.90 29.50 25.12
CA GLY A 390 15.30 29.66 26.43
C GLY A 390 15.30 31.11 26.92
N SER A 391 14.13 31.65 27.29
CA SER A 391 13.96 33.00 27.88
C SER A 391 14.72 34.14 27.16
N VAL A 392 14.71 34.14 25.84
CA VAL A 392 15.30 35.19 24.98
C VAL A 392 14.19 36.02 24.35
N GLU A 393 14.35 37.36 24.31
CA GLU A 393 13.45 38.25 23.57
C GLU A 393 13.74 38.19 22.06
N ALA A 394 12.71 38.11 21.21
CA ALA A 394 12.89 38.11 19.76
C ALA A 394 13.66 39.34 19.25
N ALA A 395 13.41 40.50 19.86
CA ALA A 395 14.08 41.77 19.53
C ALA A 395 15.57 41.81 19.88
N SER A 396 16.10 40.82 20.61
CA SER A 396 17.54 40.68 20.86
C SER A 396 18.31 40.10 19.66
N LEU A 397 17.58 39.52 18.70
CA LEU A 397 18.13 39.02 17.43
C LEU A 397 17.69 39.93 16.28
N SER A 398 18.57 40.11 15.30
CA SER A 398 18.24 40.86 14.08
C SER A 398 17.17 40.11 13.26
N ALA A 399 16.46 40.83 12.38
CA ALA A 399 15.51 40.19 11.46
C ALA A 399 16.18 39.11 10.60
N GLU A 400 17.42 39.35 10.17
CA GLU A 400 18.23 38.38 9.42
C GLU A 400 18.52 37.11 10.23
N GLN A 401 18.84 37.24 11.53
CA GLN A 401 19.04 36.09 12.41
C GLN A 401 17.74 35.32 12.68
N GLN A 402 16.61 36.00 12.78
CA GLN A 402 15.32 35.33 12.90
C GLN A 402 14.96 34.57 11.62
N VAL A 403 15.20 35.15 10.44
CA VAL A 403 15.08 34.45 9.16
C VAL A 403 16.03 33.25 9.10
N LEU A 404 17.28 33.41 9.56
CA LEU A 404 18.25 32.32 9.62
C LEU A 404 17.77 31.15 10.51
N ILE A 405 17.08 31.43 11.63
CA ILE A 405 16.45 30.39 12.45
C ILE A 405 15.30 29.70 11.69
N ARG A 406 14.50 30.45 10.94
CA ARG A 406 13.45 29.87 10.09
C ARG A 406 14.06 28.94 9.05
N ASP A 407 15.08 29.39 8.34
CA ASP A 407 15.78 28.63 7.30
C ASP A 407 16.50 27.40 7.89
N PHE A 408 17.01 27.50 9.13
CA PHE A 408 17.57 26.36 9.87
C PHE A 408 16.57 25.23 10.04
N VAL A 409 15.31 25.56 10.31
CA VAL A 409 14.25 24.54 10.43
C VAL A 409 13.77 24.11 9.05
N SER A 410 13.46 25.05 8.15
CA SER A 410 12.82 24.71 6.87
C SER A 410 13.74 24.12 5.81
N GLU A 411 14.97 24.63 5.68
CA GLU A 411 15.93 24.26 4.62
C GLU A 411 16.99 23.27 5.11
N ARG A 412 17.66 23.57 6.23
CA ARG A 412 18.64 22.67 6.87
C ARG A 412 17.98 21.41 7.45
N GLY A 413 16.72 21.51 7.85
CA GLY A 413 15.97 20.41 8.46
C GLY A 413 16.32 20.15 9.93
N GLY A 414 16.93 21.11 10.61
CA GLY A 414 17.22 21.01 12.04
C GLY A 414 15.97 21.17 12.90
N SER A 415 16.07 20.80 14.18
CA SER A 415 14.98 20.96 15.13
C SER A 415 15.11 22.22 15.97
N LEU A 416 14.02 23.00 16.13
CA LEU A 416 13.96 24.15 17.03
C LEU A 416 13.14 23.80 18.28
N LEU A 417 13.71 23.95 19.48
CA LEU A 417 13.00 23.87 20.75
C LEU A 417 12.96 25.23 21.45
N MET A 418 11.75 25.75 21.64
CA MET A 418 11.52 26.96 22.45
C MET A 418 11.11 26.57 23.87
N ILE A 419 11.88 27.03 24.86
CA ILE A 419 11.59 26.81 26.29
C ILE A 419 10.96 28.07 26.86
N ALA A 420 9.81 27.93 27.52
CA ALA A 420 9.15 29.04 28.19
C ALA A 420 10.04 29.71 29.23
N GLY A 421 9.80 30.99 29.45
CA GLY A 421 10.49 31.78 30.46
C GLY A 421 9.89 33.18 30.56
N PRO A 422 10.31 33.99 31.55
CA PRO A 422 9.85 35.36 31.72
C PRO A 422 9.88 36.18 30.43
N ASN A 423 10.93 36.00 29.63
CA ASN A 423 11.19 36.70 28.37
C ASN A 423 11.07 35.77 27.14
N GLY A 424 10.53 34.56 27.30
CA GLY A 424 10.35 33.58 26.23
C GLY A 424 8.95 33.60 25.61
N LEU A 425 8.78 32.84 24.52
CA LEU A 425 7.51 32.64 23.81
C LEU A 425 6.72 33.96 23.61
N GLY A 426 5.45 34.01 24.04
CA GLY A 426 4.57 35.16 23.83
C GLY A 426 5.11 36.45 24.48
N ASN A 427 5.58 36.37 25.73
CA ASN A 427 6.21 37.50 26.43
C ASN A 427 7.45 38.03 25.70
N GLY A 428 8.24 37.13 25.11
CA GLY A 428 9.43 37.47 24.32
C GLY A 428 9.15 38.09 22.95
N GLY A 429 7.88 38.15 22.52
CA GLY A 429 7.48 38.70 21.23
C GLY A 429 7.63 37.74 20.04
N TRP A 430 7.89 36.46 20.28
CA TRP A 430 8.12 35.47 19.22
C TRP A 430 6.89 35.23 18.32
N GLY A 431 5.68 35.48 18.83
CA GLY A 431 4.44 35.38 18.03
C GLY A 431 4.30 36.44 16.93
N GLN A 432 5.16 37.46 16.90
CA GLN A 432 5.19 38.53 15.89
C GLN A 432 6.56 38.61 15.18
N SER A 433 7.37 37.56 15.30
CA SER A 433 8.72 37.47 14.74
C SER A 433 8.73 36.76 13.38
N GLU A 434 9.87 36.76 12.68
CA GLU A 434 10.05 36.06 11.40
C GLU A 434 9.96 34.52 11.53
N ILE A 435 10.02 33.98 12.76
CA ILE A 435 9.85 32.55 13.05
C ILE A 435 8.45 32.20 13.53
N ALA A 436 7.52 33.18 13.60
CA ALA A 436 6.18 32.94 14.12
C ALA A 436 5.47 31.81 13.38
N ASP A 437 5.70 31.66 12.08
CA ASP A 437 5.13 30.60 11.23
C ASP A 437 5.69 29.21 11.51
N VAL A 438 6.93 29.13 11.98
CA VAL A 438 7.62 27.88 12.34
C VAL A 438 7.01 27.26 13.60
N LEU A 439 6.65 28.10 14.59
CA LEU A 439 6.22 27.64 15.91
C LEU A 439 4.92 26.81 15.85
N PRO A 440 4.78 25.74 16.67
CA PRO A 440 3.61 24.85 16.65
C PRO A 440 2.32 25.50 17.17
N LEU A 441 2.43 26.63 17.86
CA LEU A 441 1.33 27.32 18.53
C LEU A 441 1.27 28.79 18.12
N SER A 442 0.07 29.32 17.96
CA SER A 442 -0.16 30.76 17.84
C SER A 442 0.05 31.42 19.20
N LEU A 443 1.17 32.09 19.41
CA LEU A 443 1.50 32.70 20.69
C LEU A 443 0.69 33.98 20.96
N PRO A 444 0.33 34.26 22.23
CA PRO A 444 -0.29 35.53 22.58
C PRO A 444 0.68 36.70 22.32
N PRO A 445 0.15 37.91 22.06
CA PRO A 445 0.99 39.10 21.90
C PRO A 445 1.72 39.42 23.21
N SER A 446 2.93 40.00 23.11
CA SER A 446 3.79 40.32 24.25
C SER A 446 3.19 41.34 25.23
N SER A 447 2.15 42.07 24.82
CA SER A 447 1.37 42.97 25.68
C SER A 447 0.48 42.24 26.68
N ILE A 448 0.21 40.94 26.48
CA ILE A 448 -0.60 40.11 27.37
C ILE A 448 0.34 39.22 28.20
N PRO A 449 0.41 39.40 29.54
CA PRO A 449 1.20 38.54 30.40
C PRO A 449 0.77 37.08 30.26
N SER A 450 1.69 36.23 29.80
CA SER A 450 1.43 34.81 29.56
C SER A 450 2.21 33.87 30.47
N PHE A 451 3.29 34.35 31.12
CA PHE A 451 4.14 33.53 31.99
C PHE A 451 3.69 33.59 33.46
N PHE A 452 3.51 32.41 34.08
CA PHE A 452 3.04 32.27 35.46
C PHE A 452 3.99 31.42 36.28
N ARG A 453 4.50 31.98 37.39
CA ARG A 453 5.30 31.26 38.40
C ARG A 453 4.41 30.50 39.38
N LYS A 454 3.59 29.60 38.86
CA LYS A 454 2.67 28.76 39.63
C LYS A 454 3.00 27.29 39.39
N LYS A 455 2.88 26.50 40.46
CA LYS A 455 3.04 25.05 40.37
C LYS A 455 1.85 24.45 39.65
N ALA A 456 2.11 23.56 38.71
CA ALA A 456 1.07 22.87 37.95
C ALA A 456 1.46 21.40 37.70
N SER A 457 0.48 20.50 37.71
CA SER A 457 0.70 19.08 37.38
C SER A 457 0.80 18.89 35.87
N VAL A 458 1.55 17.88 35.46
CA VAL A 458 1.75 17.52 34.06
C VAL A 458 1.03 16.22 33.78
N GLU A 459 0.36 16.15 32.63
CA GLU A 459 -0.38 14.97 32.20
C GLU A 459 0.03 14.56 30.79
N LEU A 460 0.13 13.25 30.59
CA LEU A 460 0.45 12.65 29.31
C LEU A 460 -0.80 12.63 28.42
N THR A 461 -0.69 13.11 27.17
CA THR A 461 -1.78 12.98 26.19
C THR A 461 -1.78 11.56 25.59
N PRO A 462 -2.86 11.13 24.91
CA PRO A 462 -2.84 9.87 24.16
C PRO A 462 -1.68 9.81 23.16
N GLN A 463 -1.43 10.90 22.42
CA GLN A 463 -0.33 10.98 21.46
C GLN A 463 1.04 10.95 22.16
N GLY A 464 1.17 11.57 23.33
CA GLY A 464 2.37 11.48 24.16
C GLY A 464 2.65 10.07 24.67
N ALA A 465 1.60 9.31 25.01
CA ALA A 465 1.73 7.93 25.49
C ALA A 465 2.29 6.96 24.45
N ASP A 466 2.02 7.23 23.17
CA ASP A 466 2.55 6.44 22.05
C ASP A 466 3.98 6.84 21.67
N THR A 467 4.44 8.03 22.11
CA THR A 467 5.75 8.59 21.77
C THR A 467 6.84 8.03 22.67
N GLN A 468 7.87 7.46 22.07
CA GLN A 468 8.95 6.79 22.79
C GLN A 468 9.69 7.71 23.77
N MET A 469 9.99 8.96 23.38
CA MET A 469 10.77 9.88 24.20
C MET A 469 10.11 10.29 25.54
N LEU A 470 8.83 9.96 25.73
CA LEU A 470 8.06 10.22 26.95
C LEU A 470 7.78 8.93 27.74
N ARG A 471 8.55 7.87 27.49
CA ARG A 471 8.41 6.60 28.19
C ARG A 471 9.39 6.50 29.35
N PHE A 472 8.86 6.18 30.53
CA PHE A 472 9.60 5.86 31.76
C PHE A 472 9.40 4.41 32.20
N ALA A 473 8.37 3.73 31.68
CA ALA A 473 8.04 2.34 32.00
C ALA A 473 7.52 1.60 30.75
N GLU A 474 7.67 0.27 30.72
CA GLU A 474 7.37 -0.57 29.55
C GLU A 474 5.88 -0.54 29.15
N SER A 475 4.95 -0.65 30.11
CA SER A 475 3.52 -0.64 29.81
C SER A 475 2.94 0.77 29.75
N ILE A 476 1.96 0.98 28.87
CA ILE A 476 1.28 2.27 28.70
C ILE A 476 0.67 2.76 30.03
N ASP A 477 0.05 1.86 30.79
CA ASP A 477 -0.59 2.20 32.07
C ASP A 477 0.44 2.54 33.16
N ALA A 478 1.52 1.76 33.28
CA ALA A 478 2.60 2.06 34.21
C ALA A 478 3.33 3.36 33.84
N ASN A 479 3.49 3.64 32.54
CA ASN A 479 4.06 4.88 32.07
C ASN A 479 3.19 6.08 32.44
N ARG A 480 1.87 5.98 32.20
CA ARG A 480 0.90 7.03 32.58
C ARG A 480 0.95 7.29 34.09
N GLN A 481 0.97 6.24 34.91
CA GLN A 481 1.11 6.37 36.36
C GLN A 481 2.43 7.05 36.75
N SER A 482 3.54 6.67 36.10
CA SER A 482 4.86 7.28 36.35
C SER A 482 4.87 8.79 36.08
N TRP A 483 4.13 9.26 35.09
CA TRP A 483 3.91 10.69 34.82
C TRP A 483 3.06 11.36 35.90
N THR A 484 1.99 10.71 36.38
CA THR A 484 1.14 11.24 37.47
C THR A 484 1.90 11.38 38.79
N GLU A 485 2.91 10.55 39.03
CA GLU A 485 3.76 10.60 40.22
C GLU A 485 4.84 11.70 40.16
N LEU A 486 5.04 12.35 39.01
CA LEU A 486 6.01 13.43 38.91
C LEU A 486 5.55 14.66 39.71
N PRO A 487 6.49 15.35 40.39
CA PRO A 487 6.19 16.61 41.05
C PRO A 487 5.68 17.68 40.07
N ASN A 488 4.90 18.62 40.58
CA ASN A 488 4.48 19.77 39.78
C ASN A 488 5.68 20.57 39.24
N VAL A 489 5.58 21.03 38.00
CA VAL A 489 6.55 21.96 37.40
C VAL A 489 6.53 23.30 38.13
N ALA A 490 7.62 24.07 38.04
CA ALA A 490 7.77 25.33 38.79
C ALA A 490 6.87 26.47 38.30
N ASP A 491 6.65 26.47 36.98
CA ASP A 491 6.05 27.54 36.22
C ASP A 491 5.48 26.97 34.92
N TYR A 492 4.64 27.76 34.26
CA TYR A 492 4.15 27.47 32.93
C TYR A 492 3.88 28.78 32.19
N GLN A 493 3.79 28.70 30.87
CA GLN A 493 3.41 29.83 30.03
C GLN A 493 2.15 29.47 29.23
N VAL A 494 1.14 30.34 29.29
CA VAL A 494 -0.08 30.20 28.51
C VAL A 494 0.24 30.39 27.05
N THR A 495 -0.01 29.35 26.27
CA THR A 495 0.11 29.37 24.81
C THR A 495 -1.27 29.64 24.20
N GLY A 496 -1.32 30.08 22.94
CA GLY A 496 -2.60 30.17 22.22
C GLY A 496 -2.98 28.85 21.56
N SER A 497 -3.70 28.94 20.43
CA SER A 497 -4.21 27.79 19.70
C SER A 497 -3.12 27.00 18.98
N LEU A 498 -3.30 25.68 18.86
CA LEU A 498 -2.49 24.84 17.99
C LEU A 498 -2.63 25.25 16.53
N LYS A 499 -1.55 25.14 15.77
CA LYS A 499 -1.57 25.23 14.31
C LYS A 499 -1.98 23.89 13.67
N PRO A 500 -2.38 23.88 12.39
CA PRO A 500 -2.55 22.64 11.64
C PRO A 500 -1.29 21.78 11.74
N ALA A 501 -1.44 20.45 11.82
CA ALA A 501 -0.37 19.47 11.99
C ALA A 501 0.44 19.52 13.30
N ALA A 502 0.16 20.46 14.23
CA ALA A 502 0.76 20.44 15.55
C ALA A 502 0.14 19.35 16.45
N VAL A 503 0.98 18.67 17.21
CA VAL A 503 0.59 17.58 18.12
C VAL A 503 1.02 17.91 19.55
N THR A 504 0.07 17.89 20.48
CA THR A 504 0.36 18.03 21.92
C THR A 504 0.71 16.68 22.52
N LEU A 505 1.85 16.60 23.17
CA LEU A 505 2.37 15.39 23.80
C LEU A 505 2.24 15.41 25.33
N LEU A 506 2.38 16.59 25.94
CA LEU A 506 2.14 16.82 27.36
C LEU A 506 1.17 17.97 27.55
N ASN A 507 0.29 17.84 28.52
CA ASN A 507 -0.59 18.90 29.02
C ASN A 507 -0.13 19.35 30.41
N VAL A 508 -0.52 20.58 30.77
CA VAL A 508 -0.37 21.13 32.11
C VAL A 508 -1.75 21.52 32.65
N ASP A 509 -2.08 21.08 33.86
CA ASP A 509 -3.33 21.43 34.52
C ASP A 509 -3.17 22.69 35.37
N THR A 510 -4.00 23.68 35.12
CA THR A 510 -3.86 25.03 35.66
C THR A 510 -5.20 25.59 36.14
N ASP A 511 -5.15 26.72 36.87
CA ASP A 511 -6.36 27.40 37.36
C ASP A 511 -7.33 27.84 36.25
N ILE A 512 -6.87 27.90 34.99
CA ILE A 512 -7.68 28.28 33.82
C ILE A 512 -8.04 27.09 32.92
N GLY A 513 -7.75 25.87 33.38
CA GLY A 513 -7.97 24.62 32.67
C GLY A 513 -6.68 23.98 32.15
N GLN A 514 -6.87 22.86 31.47
CA GLN A 514 -5.80 22.07 30.87
C GLN A 514 -5.27 22.78 29.61
N MET A 515 -3.94 22.94 29.52
CA MET A 515 -3.28 23.61 28.40
C MET A 515 -2.12 22.77 27.84
N PRO A 516 -1.72 22.99 26.57
CA PRO A 516 -0.55 22.32 26.01
C PRO A 516 0.74 22.71 26.73
N LEU A 517 1.57 21.72 27.09
CA LEU A 517 2.87 21.91 27.72
C LEU A 517 4.02 21.57 26.78
N LEU A 518 3.99 20.40 26.14
CA LEU A 518 4.99 19.99 25.14
C LEU A 518 4.26 19.77 23.82
N VAL A 519 4.59 20.56 22.80
CA VAL A 519 3.96 20.50 21.48
C VAL A 519 5.02 20.42 20.41
N THR A 520 4.78 19.58 19.40
CA THR A 520 5.65 19.42 18.23
C THR A 520 4.89 19.67 16.94
N HIS A 521 5.59 20.10 15.90
CA HIS A 521 5.04 20.37 14.56
C HIS A 521 6.15 20.23 13.51
N PRO A 522 5.99 19.39 12.48
CA PRO A 522 6.91 19.38 11.33
C PRO A 522 6.81 20.70 10.56
N PHE A 523 7.95 21.24 10.10
CA PHE A 523 8.00 22.47 9.31
C PHE A 523 9.14 22.42 8.29
N GLY A 524 8.79 22.47 6.99
CA GLY A 524 9.76 22.26 5.92
C GLY A 524 10.43 20.89 6.05
N ARG A 525 11.76 20.85 6.07
CA ARG A 525 12.55 19.62 6.29
C ARG A 525 12.79 19.28 7.76
N GLY A 526 12.43 20.16 8.69
CA GLY A 526 12.77 20.06 10.12
C GLY A 526 11.55 20.01 11.03
N HIS A 527 11.78 20.22 12.32
CA HIS A 527 10.75 20.12 13.36
C HIS A 527 10.81 21.29 14.34
N ALA A 528 9.64 21.78 14.77
CA ALA A 528 9.51 22.85 15.75
C ALA A 528 8.80 22.36 17.01
N TRP A 529 9.36 22.70 18.16
CA TRP A 529 8.96 22.25 19.48
C TRP A 529 8.76 23.43 20.42
N ILE A 530 7.73 23.36 21.26
CA ILE A 530 7.54 24.26 22.39
C ILE A 530 7.44 23.42 23.66
N LEU A 531 8.31 23.70 24.64
CA LEU A 531 8.14 23.30 26.02
C LEU A 531 7.70 24.53 26.83
N ALA A 532 6.41 24.62 27.13
CA ALA A 532 5.75 25.74 27.77
C ALA A 532 6.03 25.84 29.29
N THR A 533 7.19 25.36 29.74
CA THR A 533 7.71 25.50 31.12
C THR A 533 9.24 25.62 31.10
N GLY A 534 9.81 26.37 32.04
CA GLY A 534 11.23 26.33 32.39
C GLY A 534 11.45 25.74 33.78
N GLY A 535 10.53 24.87 34.21
CA GLY A 535 10.36 24.44 35.58
C GLY A 535 10.52 22.94 35.82
N THR A 536 11.05 22.17 34.85
CA THR A 536 11.20 20.71 34.95
C THR A 536 12.30 20.30 35.93
N TRP A 537 13.28 21.18 36.16
CA TRP A 537 14.32 20.99 37.17
C TRP A 537 13.82 20.63 38.58
N ARG A 538 12.55 20.95 38.90
CA ARG A 538 11.93 20.56 40.17
C ARG A 538 11.74 19.07 40.32
N TRP A 539 11.62 18.33 39.22
CA TRP A 539 11.50 16.87 39.24
C TRP A 539 12.74 16.28 39.91
N GLN A 540 13.94 16.63 39.46
CA GLN A 540 15.17 16.16 40.11
C GLN A 540 15.32 16.68 41.56
N MET A 541 14.95 17.94 41.83
CA MET A 541 15.11 18.53 43.18
C MET A 541 14.11 18.00 44.22
N SER A 542 12.99 17.43 43.79
CA SER A 542 11.90 16.99 44.69
C SER A 542 11.79 15.47 44.80
N LEU A 543 12.51 14.73 43.95
CA LEU A 543 12.59 13.27 43.97
C LEU A 543 13.90 12.80 44.63
N PRO A 544 13.98 11.51 45.04
CA PRO A 544 15.24 10.92 45.49
C PRO A 544 16.35 11.07 44.45
N LEU A 545 17.61 11.11 44.88
CA LEU A 545 18.76 11.30 43.99
C LEU A 545 18.89 10.16 42.96
N GLU A 546 18.42 8.97 43.34
CA GLU A 546 18.42 7.76 42.51
C GLU A 546 17.36 7.79 41.40
N ASP A 547 16.35 8.66 41.51
CA ASP A 547 15.31 8.80 40.49
C ASP A 547 15.83 9.57 39.29
N GLN A 548 15.95 8.89 38.15
CA GLN A 548 16.50 9.45 36.92
C GLN A 548 15.43 9.97 35.95
N ARG A 549 14.14 10.05 36.32
CA ARG A 549 13.08 10.41 35.36
C ARG A 549 13.30 11.76 34.68
N HIS A 550 13.85 12.75 35.40
CA HIS A 550 14.19 14.05 34.82
C HIS A 550 15.34 13.94 33.80
N GLU A 551 16.39 13.21 34.16
CA GLU A 551 17.53 12.96 33.29
C GLU A 551 17.13 12.17 32.04
N THR A 552 16.31 11.13 32.22
CA THR A 552 15.75 10.32 31.14
C THR A 552 14.85 11.15 30.23
N PHE A 553 14.00 12.03 30.78
CA PHE A 553 13.19 12.95 29.98
C PHE A 553 14.05 13.85 29.07
N TRP A 554 15.04 14.53 29.65
CA TRP A 554 15.88 15.43 28.86
C TRP A 554 16.77 14.70 27.86
N ARG A 555 17.35 13.55 28.23
CA ARG A 555 18.16 12.75 27.31
C ARG A 555 17.33 12.29 26.11
N GLN A 556 16.15 11.72 26.37
CA GLN A 556 15.25 11.26 25.32
C GLN A 556 14.75 12.42 24.44
N LEU A 557 14.35 13.55 25.03
CA LEU A 557 13.90 14.72 24.27
C LEU A 557 14.98 15.23 23.33
N LEU A 558 16.22 15.34 23.80
CA LEU A 558 17.32 15.88 22.99
C LEU A 558 17.78 14.91 21.90
N ARG A 559 17.78 13.61 22.20
CA ARG A 559 17.97 12.57 21.19
C ARG A 559 16.87 12.63 20.12
N ALA A 560 15.62 12.85 20.52
CA ALA A 560 14.51 13.04 19.58
C ALA A 560 14.65 14.32 18.72
N LEU A 561 15.17 15.42 19.28
CA LEU A 561 15.42 16.64 18.50
C LEU A 561 16.42 16.41 17.35
N VAL A 562 17.45 15.61 17.56
CA VAL A 562 18.50 15.41 16.55
C VAL A 562 18.24 14.20 15.64
N ALA A 563 17.45 13.22 16.09
CA ALA A 563 17.13 12.02 15.32
C ALA A 563 16.42 12.32 13.98
N SER A 564 15.61 13.37 13.93
CA SER A 564 14.90 13.79 12.71
C SER A 564 15.70 14.73 11.81
N SER A 565 16.94 15.09 12.18
CA SER A 565 17.77 16.05 11.43
C SER A 565 18.41 15.37 10.22
N PRO A 566 18.04 15.75 8.98
CA PRO A 566 18.68 15.22 7.78
C PRO A 566 20.16 15.57 7.77
N GLN A 567 20.98 14.67 7.22
CA GLN A 567 22.40 14.91 7.03
C GLN A 567 22.64 15.62 5.68
N GLY A 568 23.75 16.36 5.57
CA GLY A 568 24.13 17.00 4.31
C GLY A 568 24.53 15.99 3.24
N VAL A 569 24.99 14.81 3.64
CA VAL A 569 25.38 13.72 2.75
C VAL A 569 24.70 12.45 3.24
N SER A 570 23.91 11.81 2.37
CA SER A 570 23.18 10.58 2.71
C SER A 570 23.06 9.67 1.51
N LEU A 571 23.05 8.35 1.75
CA LEU A 571 22.74 7.33 0.77
C LEU A 571 21.63 6.46 1.35
N THR A 572 20.59 6.21 0.57
CA THR A 572 19.53 5.28 0.91
C THR A 572 19.44 4.22 -0.17
N ALA A 573 19.27 2.97 0.24
CA ALA A 573 18.96 1.85 -0.65
C ALA A 573 17.54 1.40 -0.33
N SER A 574 16.69 1.31 -1.34
CA SER A 574 15.29 0.89 -1.22
C SER A 574 14.96 -0.18 -2.25
N GLY A 575 13.96 -1.01 -1.97
CA GLY A 575 13.58 -2.15 -2.81
C GLY A 575 13.96 -3.48 -2.14
N GLY A 576 14.13 -4.52 -2.94
CA GLY A 576 14.70 -5.78 -2.48
C GLY A 576 13.76 -6.73 -1.72
N SER A 577 12.45 -6.46 -1.78
CA SER A 577 11.43 -7.47 -1.49
C SER A 577 10.83 -7.97 -2.79
N GLY A 578 10.81 -9.29 -3.01
CA GLY A 578 10.14 -9.93 -4.14
C GLY A 578 10.75 -9.62 -5.51
N ASP A 579 11.99 -10.08 -5.74
CA ASP A 579 12.73 -9.98 -7.01
C ASP A 579 12.80 -8.56 -7.65
N SER A 580 12.58 -7.52 -6.86
CA SER A 580 12.64 -6.12 -7.30
C SER A 580 14.05 -5.53 -7.24
N ASN A 581 14.35 -4.66 -8.21
CA ASN A 581 15.62 -3.93 -8.28
C ASN A 581 15.90 -3.12 -7.01
N ILE A 582 17.17 -3.03 -6.64
CA ILE A 582 17.64 -2.15 -5.56
C ILE A 582 17.85 -0.75 -6.15
N VAL A 583 17.07 0.21 -5.67
CA VAL A 583 17.20 1.62 -6.05
C VAL A 583 18.10 2.32 -5.03
N LEU A 584 19.25 2.80 -5.48
CA LEU A 584 20.10 3.70 -4.73
C LEU A 584 19.67 5.13 -4.95
N ARG A 585 19.59 5.90 -3.87
CA ARG A 585 19.38 7.35 -3.87
C ARG A 585 20.39 8.02 -2.96
N ALA A 586 21.35 8.74 -3.55
CA ALA A 586 22.32 9.55 -2.84
C ALA A 586 21.89 11.03 -2.88
N GLU A 587 21.98 11.73 -1.75
CA GLU A 587 21.73 13.17 -1.66
C GLU A 587 22.98 13.85 -1.12
N PHE A 588 23.47 14.87 -1.83
CA PHE A 588 24.65 15.65 -1.46
C PHE A 588 24.30 17.13 -1.37
N ARG A 589 24.68 17.73 -0.26
CA ARG A 589 24.50 19.15 0.07
C ARG A 589 25.79 19.74 0.62
N ASP A 590 25.97 21.03 0.39
CA ASP A 590 27.10 21.80 0.93
C ASP A 590 26.88 22.21 2.39
N GLU A 591 27.82 22.98 2.96
CA GLU A 591 27.78 23.46 4.35
C GLU A 591 26.61 24.43 4.60
N GLU A 592 26.08 25.09 3.56
CA GLU A 592 24.86 25.89 3.61
C GLU A 592 23.59 25.08 3.30
N PHE A 593 23.71 23.76 3.19
CA PHE A 593 22.64 22.80 2.88
C PHE A 593 21.97 23.02 1.53
N ARG A 594 22.68 23.63 0.57
CA ARG A 594 22.22 23.75 -0.81
C ARG A 594 22.55 22.48 -1.59
N PRO A 595 21.70 22.08 -2.56
CA PRO A 595 21.98 20.92 -3.40
C PRO A 595 23.27 21.09 -4.20
N VAL A 596 24.05 20.02 -4.32
CA VAL A 596 25.30 19.99 -5.08
C VAL A 596 25.12 19.16 -6.36
N ASP A 597 25.05 19.82 -7.51
CA ASP A 597 24.84 19.18 -8.81
C ASP A 597 26.14 19.03 -9.64
N ASP A 598 27.19 19.78 -9.29
CA ASP A 598 28.45 19.86 -10.06
C ASP A 598 29.46 18.77 -9.66
N ILE A 599 28.97 17.55 -9.42
CA ILE A 599 29.75 16.40 -8.95
C ILE A 599 29.43 15.13 -9.75
N GLY A 600 30.42 14.28 -9.93
CA GLY A 600 30.22 12.90 -10.38
C GLY A 600 30.08 11.99 -9.17
N VAL A 601 29.11 11.07 -9.17
CA VAL A 601 28.89 10.15 -8.05
C VAL A 601 29.06 8.71 -8.53
N THR A 602 29.94 7.98 -7.87
CA THR A 602 30.15 6.55 -8.10
C THR A 602 29.90 5.80 -6.81
N ALA A 603 29.07 4.77 -6.83
CA ALA A 603 28.89 3.85 -5.72
C ALA A 603 29.73 2.59 -5.91
N GLN A 604 30.50 2.24 -4.88
CA GLN A 604 31.00 0.87 -4.72
C GLN A 604 29.87 0.02 -4.17
N VAL A 605 29.50 -1.00 -4.92
CA VAL A 605 28.51 -2.01 -4.55
C VAL A 605 29.30 -3.24 -4.09
N SER A 606 28.94 -3.79 -2.94
CA SER A 606 29.56 -5.00 -2.42
C SER A 606 28.53 -5.93 -1.79
N HIS A 607 28.72 -7.23 -1.96
CA HIS A 607 27.93 -8.27 -1.30
C HIS A 607 28.67 -8.84 -0.08
N GLU A 608 27.95 -9.42 0.86
CA GLU A 608 28.52 -10.01 2.09
C GLU A 608 29.54 -11.13 1.83
N ASP A 609 29.47 -11.83 0.69
CA ASP A 609 30.42 -12.85 0.26
C ASP A 609 31.69 -12.28 -0.41
N GLY A 610 31.75 -10.96 -0.59
CA GLY A 610 32.97 -10.22 -0.95
C GLY A 610 33.13 -9.85 -2.42
N GLU A 611 32.13 -10.09 -3.27
CA GLU A 611 32.09 -9.51 -4.61
C GLU A 611 31.88 -7.99 -4.53
N SER A 612 32.58 -7.22 -5.36
CA SER A 612 32.42 -5.77 -5.42
C SER A 612 32.62 -5.20 -6.82
N TRP A 613 31.78 -4.25 -7.20
CA TRP A 613 31.92 -3.49 -8.45
C TRP A 613 31.46 -2.05 -8.27
N SER A 614 31.76 -1.19 -9.25
CA SER A 614 31.37 0.22 -9.21
C SER A 614 30.21 0.50 -10.15
N VAL A 615 29.24 1.29 -9.69
CA VAL A 615 28.10 1.80 -10.47
C VAL A 615 28.12 3.32 -10.44
N ASN A 616 27.92 3.96 -11.58
CA ASN A 616 27.77 5.42 -11.64
C ASN A 616 26.33 5.82 -11.38
N LEU A 617 26.12 6.74 -10.44
CA LEU A 617 24.80 7.28 -10.17
C LEU A 617 24.52 8.45 -11.12
N GLN A 618 23.29 8.51 -11.61
CA GLN A 618 22.82 9.56 -12.51
C GLN A 618 22.12 10.65 -11.72
N ALA A 619 22.37 11.93 -12.06
CA ALA A 619 21.67 13.04 -11.44
C ALA A 619 20.16 12.97 -11.76
N SER A 620 19.33 13.14 -10.72
CA SER A 620 17.88 13.18 -10.87
C SER A 620 17.46 14.45 -11.59
N ALA A 621 16.61 14.30 -12.62
CA ALA A 621 16.04 15.46 -13.32
C ALA A 621 14.95 16.17 -12.49
N ALA A 622 14.36 15.48 -11.51
CA ALA A 622 13.29 16.02 -10.65
C ALA A 622 13.84 16.73 -9.41
N ASP A 623 14.93 16.21 -8.84
CA ASP A 623 15.46 16.64 -7.55
C ASP A 623 16.93 17.08 -7.65
N PRO A 624 17.24 18.38 -7.55
CA PRO A 624 18.61 18.87 -7.49
C PRO A 624 19.37 18.27 -6.29
N GLY A 625 20.65 17.95 -6.49
CA GLY A 625 21.58 17.36 -5.52
C GLY A 625 21.32 15.88 -5.23
N VAL A 626 20.40 15.24 -5.96
CA VAL A 626 20.05 13.83 -5.81
C VAL A 626 20.59 13.03 -6.99
N PHE A 627 21.19 11.89 -6.70
CA PHE A 627 21.75 10.98 -7.68
C PHE A 627 21.16 9.58 -7.45
N THR A 628 20.78 8.89 -8.52
CA THR A 628 20.13 7.58 -8.44
C THR A 628 20.81 6.54 -9.32
N ALA A 629 20.75 5.28 -8.90
CA ALA A 629 21.12 4.13 -9.72
C ALA A 629 20.19 2.96 -9.39
N GLU A 630 19.91 2.13 -10.37
CA GLU A 630 19.23 0.85 -10.17
C GLU A 630 20.26 -0.26 -10.25
N ILE A 631 20.15 -1.22 -9.33
CA ILE A 631 21.02 -2.38 -9.23
C ILE A 631 20.12 -3.60 -9.29
N ASP A 632 20.41 -4.49 -10.24
CA ASP A 632 19.80 -5.80 -10.32
C ASP A 632 20.61 -6.75 -9.42
N PRO A 633 20.12 -7.14 -8.24
CA PRO A 633 20.84 -8.04 -7.35
C PRO A 633 20.92 -9.44 -7.95
N THR A 634 22.12 -10.04 -7.93
CA THR A 634 22.36 -11.39 -8.47
C THR A 634 22.18 -12.50 -7.44
N GLU A 635 22.30 -12.17 -6.15
CA GLU A 635 22.33 -13.12 -5.05
C GLU A 635 21.57 -12.57 -3.84
N SER A 636 20.91 -13.46 -3.10
CA SER A 636 20.38 -13.17 -1.76
C SER A 636 21.50 -12.80 -0.80
N GLY A 637 21.23 -11.93 0.17
CA GLY A 637 22.18 -11.53 1.20
C GLY A 637 22.16 -10.05 1.49
N THR A 638 23.10 -9.62 2.32
CA THR A 638 23.30 -8.20 2.64
C THR A 638 24.16 -7.53 1.59
N TRP A 639 23.61 -6.49 0.98
CA TRP A 639 24.31 -5.62 0.05
C TRP A 639 24.74 -4.34 0.76
N TYR A 640 26.00 -3.95 0.58
CA TYR A 640 26.60 -2.73 1.12
C TYR A 640 26.97 -1.79 -0.02
N PHE A 641 26.69 -0.51 0.18
CA PHE A 641 26.90 0.54 -0.81
C PHE A 641 27.72 1.67 -0.21
N GLU A 642 28.73 2.12 -0.93
CA GLU A 642 29.53 3.29 -0.58
C GLU A 642 29.56 4.26 -1.77
N ALA A 643 28.73 5.31 -1.71
CA ALA A 643 28.69 6.37 -2.70
C ALA A 643 29.78 7.40 -2.41
N VAL A 644 30.66 7.62 -3.38
CA VAL A 644 31.74 8.61 -3.35
C VAL A 644 31.41 9.71 -4.37
N ALA A 645 31.32 10.93 -3.87
CA ALA A 645 31.18 12.12 -4.69
C ALA A 645 32.56 12.65 -5.09
N HIS A 646 32.76 12.88 -6.39
CA HIS A 646 33.97 13.37 -6.99
C HIS A 646 33.75 14.75 -7.62
N ARG A 647 34.67 15.69 -7.34
CA ARG A 647 34.75 16.99 -8.02
C ARG A 647 36.16 17.15 -8.56
N ASN A 648 36.31 17.33 -9.87
CA ASN A 648 37.61 17.40 -10.55
C ASN A 648 38.54 16.22 -10.19
N ASP A 649 38.00 15.00 -10.17
CA ASP A 649 38.69 13.75 -9.79
C ASP A 649 39.15 13.64 -8.32
N GLU A 650 38.81 14.60 -7.45
CA GLU A 650 39.04 14.51 -6.00
C GLU A 650 37.76 14.09 -5.26
N ALA A 651 37.87 13.17 -4.30
CA ALA A 651 36.76 12.74 -3.46
C ALA A 651 36.40 13.87 -2.46
N VAL A 652 35.15 14.33 -2.52
CA VAL A 652 34.64 15.44 -1.69
C VAL A 652 33.79 14.93 -0.53
N ALA A 653 33.03 13.86 -0.75
CA ALA A 653 32.15 13.30 0.27
C ALA A 653 31.91 11.80 0.04
N THR A 654 31.57 11.10 1.11
CA THR A 654 31.24 9.68 1.09
C THR A 654 29.98 9.43 1.89
N ALA A 655 29.06 8.64 1.35
CA ALA A 655 27.86 8.15 2.04
C ALA A 655 27.78 6.64 1.94
N ARG A 656 27.24 6.00 2.96
CA ARG A 656 27.09 4.54 3.03
C ARG A 656 25.64 4.16 3.27
N ALA A 657 25.26 3.02 2.72
CA ALA A 657 23.96 2.39 2.92
C ALA A 657 24.11 0.87 2.87
N SER A 658 23.09 0.17 3.35
CA SER A 658 23.01 -1.28 3.24
C SER A 658 21.56 -1.69 3.08
N ILE A 659 21.30 -2.76 2.33
CA ILE A 659 19.98 -3.38 2.21
C ILE A 659 20.10 -4.89 2.28
N HIS A 660 19.11 -5.56 2.87
CA HIS A 660 19.04 -7.01 2.84
C HIS A 660 18.10 -7.41 1.70
N TYR A 661 18.60 -8.27 0.82
CA TYR A 661 17.88 -8.79 -0.32
C TYR A 661 17.65 -10.28 -0.14
N ASP A 662 16.39 -10.71 -0.19
CA ASP A 662 16.01 -12.12 -0.17
C ASP A 662 15.36 -12.46 -1.52
N SER A 663 16.12 -13.09 -2.41
CA SER A 663 15.58 -13.70 -3.64
C SER A 663 14.95 -15.05 -3.36
N GLY A 664 13.87 -15.35 -4.09
CA GLY A 664 13.26 -16.67 -4.11
C GLY A 664 12.60 -17.15 -2.82
N GLN A 665 12.39 -16.27 -1.84
CA GLN A 665 11.54 -16.57 -0.67
C GLN A 665 10.14 -16.00 -0.80
N ALA A 666 9.88 -15.17 -1.83
CA ALA A 666 8.61 -14.47 -1.99
C ALA A 666 7.41 -15.43 -2.07
N GLU A 667 7.59 -16.59 -2.70
CA GLU A 667 6.59 -17.66 -2.83
C GLU A 667 6.22 -18.34 -1.50
N TYR A 668 7.04 -18.18 -0.45
CA TYR A 668 6.71 -18.69 0.90
C TYR A 668 5.88 -17.71 1.71
N PHE A 669 5.86 -16.44 1.32
CA PHE A 669 4.97 -15.44 1.91
C PHE A 669 3.67 -15.42 1.12
N ASN A 670 2.56 -15.03 1.76
CA ASN A 670 1.28 -14.98 1.03
C ASN A 670 0.85 -16.29 0.41
N ILE A 671 1.10 -17.41 1.09
CA ILE A 671 0.60 -18.73 0.67
C ILE A 671 -0.94 -18.83 0.63
N ARG A 672 -1.70 -17.79 1.00
CA ARG A 672 -3.17 -17.80 0.84
C ARG A 672 -3.50 -17.47 -0.60
N ARG A 673 -4.46 -18.21 -1.16
CA ARG A 673 -4.97 -17.97 -2.52
C ARG A 673 -5.49 -16.54 -2.68
N ASP A 674 -4.96 -15.78 -3.64
CA ASP A 674 -5.47 -14.45 -3.99
C ASP A 674 -6.62 -14.55 -5.00
N SER A 675 -7.80 -14.87 -4.46
CA SER A 675 -9.04 -14.88 -5.24
C SER A 675 -9.41 -13.50 -5.81
N ALA A 676 -8.94 -12.39 -5.22
CA ALA A 676 -9.31 -11.04 -5.66
C ALA A 676 -8.57 -10.69 -6.95
N GLN A 677 -7.27 -10.96 -7.01
CA GLN A 677 -6.43 -10.73 -8.18
C GLN A 677 -6.87 -11.59 -9.37
N LEU A 678 -7.11 -12.90 -9.17
CA LEU A 678 -7.59 -13.79 -10.23
C LEU A 678 -8.97 -13.38 -10.77
N ARG A 679 -9.85 -12.87 -9.90
CA ARG A 679 -11.17 -12.38 -10.32
C ARG A 679 -11.02 -11.10 -11.13
N ALA A 680 -10.25 -10.13 -10.65
CA ALA A 680 -10.00 -8.87 -11.34
C ALA A 680 -9.44 -9.09 -12.77
N LEU A 681 -8.50 -10.02 -12.92
CA LEU A 681 -7.95 -10.41 -14.22
C LEU A 681 -9.01 -10.98 -15.16
N SER A 682 -9.83 -11.91 -14.67
CA SER A 682 -10.89 -12.52 -15.48
C SER A 682 -11.96 -11.51 -15.90
N GLU A 683 -12.37 -10.62 -15.01
CA GLU A 683 -13.38 -9.59 -15.29
C GLU A 683 -12.86 -8.55 -16.28
N ALA A 684 -11.61 -8.10 -16.11
CA ALA A 684 -11.00 -7.10 -16.99
C ALA A 684 -10.87 -7.58 -18.44
N THR A 685 -10.64 -8.88 -18.64
CA THR A 685 -10.45 -9.49 -19.97
C THR A 685 -11.75 -10.05 -20.58
N GLY A 686 -12.86 -10.03 -19.84
CA GLY A 686 -14.13 -10.63 -20.27
C GLY A 686 -14.18 -12.16 -20.13
N GLY A 687 -13.24 -12.74 -19.40
CA GLY A 687 -13.24 -14.14 -18.98
C GLY A 687 -14.14 -14.41 -17.77
N GLN A 688 -13.93 -15.55 -17.12
CA GLN A 688 -14.67 -15.95 -15.92
C GLN A 688 -13.73 -16.53 -14.87
N TYR A 689 -14.02 -16.21 -13.61
CA TYR A 689 -13.39 -16.82 -12.44
C TYR A 689 -14.07 -18.16 -12.13
N LEU A 690 -13.28 -19.23 -12.07
CA LEU A 690 -13.73 -20.59 -11.87
C LEU A 690 -13.10 -21.18 -10.61
N GLU A 691 -13.93 -21.82 -9.79
CA GLU A 691 -13.47 -22.73 -8.75
C GLU A 691 -13.25 -24.13 -9.37
N PRO A 692 -12.40 -24.99 -8.78
CA PRO A 692 -12.13 -26.33 -9.31
C PRO A 692 -13.40 -27.20 -9.46
N GLN A 693 -14.45 -26.90 -8.70
CA GLN A 693 -15.74 -27.57 -8.76
C GLN A 693 -16.65 -27.09 -9.91
N ASP A 694 -16.37 -25.93 -10.49
CA ASP A 694 -17.21 -25.30 -11.52
C ASP A 694 -16.70 -25.58 -12.95
N LEU A 695 -15.69 -26.45 -13.11
CA LEU A 695 -15.02 -26.71 -14.39
C LEU A 695 -15.93 -27.30 -15.48
N ASP A 696 -17.08 -27.87 -15.11
CA ASP A 696 -18.07 -28.39 -16.05
C ASP A 696 -18.58 -27.34 -17.06
N ILE A 697 -18.51 -26.04 -16.71
CA ILE A 697 -18.97 -24.94 -17.58
C ILE A 697 -17.90 -24.48 -18.58
N LEU A 698 -16.63 -24.82 -18.35
CA LEU A 698 -15.50 -24.35 -19.15
C LEU A 698 -15.62 -24.73 -20.64
N PRO A 699 -16.02 -25.96 -21.04
CA PRO A 699 -16.20 -26.29 -22.45
C PRO A 699 -17.20 -25.39 -23.17
N ASP A 700 -18.29 -24.99 -22.49
CA ASP A 700 -19.27 -24.08 -23.08
C ASP A 700 -18.75 -22.64 -23.14
N LEU A 701 -17.95 -22.19 -22.17
CA LEU A 701 -17.26 -20.89 -22.26
C LEU A 701 -16.34 -20.84 -23.47
N LEU A 702 -15.59 -21.92 -23.72
CA LEU A 702 -14.69 -22.02 -24.87
C LEU A 702 -15.47 -22.08 -26.20
N ARG A 703 -16.65 -22.74 -26.29
CA ARG A 703 -17.49 -22.80 -27.51
C ARG A 703 -17.96 -21.45 -28.03
N TYR A 704 -18.36 -20.59 -27.10
CA TYR A 704 -19.04 -19.33 -27.39
C TYR A 704 -18.13 -18.12 -27.19
N SER A 705 -16.80 -18.33 -27.15
CA SER A 705 -15.86 -17.22 -27.10
C SER A 705 -16.01 -16.32 -28.33
N SER A 706 -16.05 -15.01 -28.09
CA SER A 706 -16.18 -13.99 -29.14
C SER A 706 -14.85 -13.63 -29.81
N SER A 707 -13.73 -14.15 -29.29
CA SER A 707 -12.38 -13.96 -29.86
C SER A 707 -11.96 -15.15 -30.71
N GLY A 708 -11.35 -14.88 -31.87
CA GLY A 708 -10.97 -15.90 -32.86
C GLY A 708 -11.81 -15.84 -34.14
N ILE A 709 -11.71 -16.88 -34.97
CA ILE A 709 -12.53 -17.00 -36.19
C ILE A 709 -13.88 -17.58 -35.80
N THR A 710 -14.91 -16.74 -35.88
CA THR A 710 -16.31 -17.11 -35.59
C THR A 710 -17.08 -17.41 -36.88
N GLU A 711 -18.00 -18.36 -36.80
CA GLU A 711 -18.99 -18.66 -37.84
C GLU A 711 -20.38 -18.28 -37.30
N GLN A 712 -21.14 -17.51 -38.08
CA GLN A 712 -22.52 -17.18 -37.74
C GLN A 712 -23.42 -18.36 -38.12
N GLU A 713 -23.99 -19.02 -37.11
CA GLU A 713 -24.94 -20.11 -37.30
C GLU A 713 -26.37 -19.56 -37.28
N TYR A 714 -27.10 -19.74 -38.39
CA TYR A 714 -28.48 -19.27 -38.53
C TYR A 714 -29.48 -20.39 -38.22
N ARG A 715 -30.16 -20.28 -37.08
CA ARG A 715 -31.14 -21.28 -36.60
C ARG A 715 -32.58 -20.78 -36.76
N ALA A 716 -33.27 -21.30 -37.77
CA ALA A 716 -34.65 -20.94 -38.09
C ALA A 716 -35.61 -21.42 -36.99
N ILE A 717 -36.39 -20.49 -36.41
CA ILE A 717 -37.40 -20.77 -35.37
C ILE A 717 -38.85 -20.69 -35.88
N TRP A 718 -39.06 -20.21 -37.10
CA TRP A 718 -40.39 -20.06 -37.69
C TRP A 718 -41.13 -21.38 -37.92
N ASP A 719 -40.40 -22.50 -38.00
CA ASP A 719 -40.91 -23.86 -38.17
C ASP A 719 -41.02 -24.65 -36.85
N ALA A 720 -40.91 -23.97 -35.70
CA ALA A 720 -41.02 -24.61 -34.40
C ALA A 720 -42.40 -25.29 -34.19
N PRO A 721 -42.46 -26.51 -33.61
CA PRO A 721 -43.72 -27.24 -33.41
C PRO A 721 -44.80 -26.47 -32.64
N ALA A 722 -44.40 -25.61 -31.69
CA ALA A 722 -45.32 -24.74 -30.95
C ALA A 722 -46.12 -23.81 -31.86
N ILE A 723 -45.51 -23.28 -32.92
CA ILE A 723 -46.13 -22.35 -33.87
C ILE A 723 -47.20 -23.07 -34.69
N PHE A 724 -46.92 -24.30 -35.14
CA PHE A 724 -47.90 -25.14 -35.81
C PHE A 724 -49.10 -25.49 -34.92
N ILE A 725 -48.83 -25.88 -33.67
CA ILE A 725 -49.89 -26.18 -32.70
C ILE A 725 -50.74 -24.94 -32.44
N LEU A 726 -50.13 -23.77 -32.30
CA LEU A 726 -50.84 -22.50 -32.09
C LEU A 726 -51.72 -22.12 -33.29
N LEU A 727 -51.22 -22.28 -34.53
CA LEU A 727 -52.00 -22.09 -35.75
C LEU A 727 -53.24 -23.00 -35.79
N LEU A 728 -53.05 -24.29 -35.45
CA LEU A 728 -54.14 -25.26 -35.38
C LEU A 728 -55.16 -24.89 -34.29
N MET A 729 -54.70 -24.48 -33.11
CA MET A 729 -55.59 -24.06 -32.02
C MET A 729 -56.39 -22.82 -32.38
N LEU A 730 -55.78 -21.81 -33.00
CA LEU A 730 -56.49 -20.61 -33.46
C LEU A 730 -57.58 -20.97 -34.47
N LYS A 731 -57.28 -21.87 -35.42
CA LYS A 731 -58.25 -22.28 -36.43
C LYS A 731 -59.36 -23.17 -35.87
N ALA A 732 -59.01 -24.12 -35.00
CA ALA A 732 -59.96 -24.98 -34.31
C ALA A 732 -60.87 -24.16 -33.38
N GLY A 733 -60.32 -23.18 -32.67
CA GLY A 733 -61.05 -22.25 -31.82
C GLY A 733 -62.06 -21.41 -32.61
N GLU A 734 -61.63 -20.86 -33.76
CA GLU A 734 -62.52 -20.15 -34.68
C GLU A 734 -63.68 -21.06 -35.13
N TRP A 735 -63.36 -22.29 -35.57
CA TRP A 735 -64.35 -23.24 -36.03
C TRP A 735 -65.34 -23.66 -34.93
N LEU A 736 -64.84 -23.92 -33.72
CA LEU A 736 -65.67 -24.33 -32.59
C LEU A 736 -66.64 -23.22 -32.17
N LEU A 737 -66.17 -21.96 -32.16
CA LEU A 737 -67.02 -20.79 -31.90
C LEU A 737 -68.07 -20.61 -32.99
N ARG A 738 -67.69 -20.76 -34.26
CA ARG A 738 -68.63 -20.70 -35.39
C ARG A 738 -69.70 -21.78 -35.30
N ARG A 739 -69.32 -23.01 -34.93
CA ARG A 739 -70.23 -24.15 -34.70
C ARG A 739 -71.20 -23.89 -33.55
N ARG A 740 -70.69 -23.43 -32.41
CA ARG A 740 -71.48 -23.18 -31.20
C ARG A 740 -72.49 -22.04 -31.38
N TRP A 741 -72.16 -21.06 -32.21
CA TRP A 741 -73.04 -19.93 -32.52
C TRP A 741 -73.92 -20.15 -33.75
N SER A 742 -73.90 -21.34 -34.35
CA SER A 742 -74.69 -21.68 -35.55
C SER A 742 -74.44 -20.74 -36.74
N THR A 743 -73.17 -20.39 -36.96
CA THR A 743 -72.73 -19.45 -38.02
C THR A 743 -71.89 -20.11 -39.13
N ILE A 744 -71.91 -21.44 -39.15
CA ILE A 744 -71.26 -22.26 -40.19
C ILE A 744 -72.06 -22.19 -41.48
#